data_AF-A0AAW5W693-F1
#
_entry.id   AF-A0AAW5W693-F1
#
_cell.length_a   1.000
_cell.length_b   1.000
_cell.length_c   1.000
_cell.angle_alpha   90.00
_cell.angle_beta   90.00
_cell.angle_gamma   90.00
#
_symmetry.space_group_name_H-M   'P 1'
#
loop_
_entity.id
_entity.type
_entity.pdbx_description
1 polymer ?
#
loop_
_entity_poly.entity_id
_entity_poly.type
_entity_poly.pdbx_seq_one_letter_code
_entity_poly.pdbx_strand_id
1 'polypeptide(L)'
;MSMSDDSQNASTAGKCPFHQGGPDHSAGAGTNNRDWWPNQLRVDLLNQHSNRSNPLGEDFDYRKEFSKLDYSALKGDLRALLSESQPWWPADWGTYAGLFIRMAWHGAGTYRSIDGRGGAGRGQQRFAPLNSWPDNVSLDKARRLLWPIKQKYGQKISWADLFILAGNVALENSGFRTFGFGAGREDVWEPDLDVNWGDEKAWLTHRHPEELAKAPLGATEMGLIYVNPEGPDHSGEPLSAAAAIRATFGNMGMNDEETVALIGGGHTLGKTHGAAPASHVGADPESAPIEAQGLGWASSYGSGAGADAITSGLEVVWTQTPTQWSNYFFENLFKYEWVQTRSPAGAIQFEAVDAPEIIPDPFDPSKKRKPTMLVTDLTLRFDPEFEKISRRFLNDPQAFNEAFARAWFKLTHRDMGPKARYIGPEVPKEDLIWQDPLPHAFFNPSEEDILKLKATIAASGLSVGELVSVAWASASTFRGGDKRGGANGARLALDPQRGWDVNATAARVLPVLEGIYKSAHTASLADIIVLAGVVGIEQAASAAGVSIKVPFAPGRVDARQDQTDIEMFELLEPIADGFRNYRARPEVSTTESLLIDKAQQLTLTAPEMTVLVGGMRVLGTNFDGSQHGVFTDRPGVLSTDFFVNLLDMRHEWKAVDESKELFEGRDRLSGEVKYTATRADLVFGSNSVLRAVAEVYACSDAHEKFVRDFVAAWVKVMNLDRFDLL
;
A
#
# COMPACT_ATOMS: atom_id res chain seq x y z
N MET A 1 -51.44 41.34 -3.63
CA MET A 1 -51.32 41.62 -5.06
C MET A 1 -49.85 41.65 -5.42
N SER A 2 -49.52 41.05 -6.56
CA SER A 2 -48.26 41.13 -7.31
C SER A 2 -47.04 40.38 -6.77
N MET A 3 -46.91 39.19 -7.34
CA MET A 3 -45.66 38.51 -7.73
C MET A 3 -44.57 39.46 -8.23
N SER A 4 -43.32 39.09 -7.99
CA SER A 4 -42.27 39.09 -9.02
C SER A 4 -41.20 38.05 -8.65
N ASP A 5 -40.86 37.24 -9.64
CA ASP A 5 -39.90 36.14 -9.63
C ASP A 5 -38.51 36.55 -9.11
N ASP A 6 -37.90 35.64 -8.35
CA ASP A 6 -36.44 35.53 -8.32
C ASP A 6 -36.07 34.04 -8.42
N SER A 7 -35.75 33.64 -9.65
CA SER A 7 -35.21 32.34 -10.00
C SER A 7 -33.75 32.28 -9.55
N GLN A 8 -33.49 31.80 -8.33
CA GLN A 8 -32.14 31.36 -7.95
C GLN A 8 -32.01 29.85 -8.18
N ASN A 9 -31.37 29.51 -9.29
CA ASN A 9 -30.77 28.21 -9.54
C ASN A 9 -29.64 28.00 -8.51
N ALA A 10 -29.97 27.42 -7.36
CA ALA A 10 -28.99 26.82 -6.47
C ALA A 10 -28.81 25.36 -6.88
N SER A 11 -27.70 25.06 -7.56
CA SER A 11 -27.27 23.70 -7.84
C SER A 11 -26.97 22.96 -6.53
N THR A 12 -27.92 22.14 -6.08
CA THR A 12 -27.70 21.23 -4.95
C THR A 12 -26.78 20.09 -5.38
N ALA A 13 -25.48 20.28 -5.24
CA ALA A 13 -24.50 19.21 -5.20
C ALA A 13 -24.60 18.52 -3.83
N GLY A 14 -24.79 17.20 -3.81
CA GLY A 14 -24.77 16.39 -2.57
C GLY A 14 -25.93 15.42 -2.35
N LYS A 15 -26.75 15.09 -3.36
CA LYS A 15 -27.68 13.94 -3.26
C LYS A 15 -27.14 12.77 -4.07
N CYS A 16 -26.71 11.73 -3.37
CA CYS A 16 -26.46 10.42 -3.93
C CYS A 16 -27.70 9.99 -4.77
N PRO A 17 -27.56 9.69 -6.07
CA PRO A 17 -28.70 9.42 -6.95
C PRO A 17 -29.40 8.07 -6.70
N PHE A 18 -28.97 7.28 -5.71
CA PHE A 18 -29.38 5.89 -5.51
C PHE A 18 -30.46 5.64 -4.43
N HIS A 19 -31.09 6.68 -3.88
CA HIS A 19 -32.20 6.50 -2.92
C HIS A 19 -33.55 6.24 -3.60
N GLN A 20 -33.73 5.07 -4.23
CA GLN A 20 -35.07 4.52 -4.49
C GLN A 20 -35.54 3.71 -3.27
N GLY A 21 -35.76 4.42 -2.16
CA GLY A 21 -36.28 3.89 -0.90
C GLY A 21 -36.46 5.06 0.07
N GLY A 22 -37.51 5.07 0.88
CA GLY A 22 -37.64 6.07 1.96
C GLY A 22 -36.38 6.07 2.85
N PRO A 23 -36.12 7.15 3.61
CA PRO A 23 -34.89 7.24 4.40
C PRO A 23 -34.82 6.03 5.36
N ASP A 24 -33.84 5.16 5.14
CA ASP A 24 -33.47 4.16 6.12
C ASP A 24 -32.95 4.89 7.36
N HIS A 25 -33.53 4.58 8.51
CA HIS A 25 -33.16 5.16 9.80
C HIS A 25 -32.49 4.11 10.72
N SER A 26 -32.21 2.91 10.20
CA SER A 26 -31.58 1.82 10.94
C SER A 26 -30.07 1.75 10.69
N ALA A 27 -29.34 1.05 11.55
CA ALA A 27 -27.90 0.77 11.41
C ALA A 27 -26.99 2.00 11.16
N GLY A 28 -27.37 3.18 11.67
CA GLY A 28 -26.58 4.40 11.50
C GLY A 28 -26.83 5.15 10.18
N ALA A 29 -27.83 4.74 9.39
CA ALA A 29 -28.29 5.51 8.24
C ALA A 29 -28.90 6.86 8.67
N GLY A 30 -28.67 7.90 7.87
CA GLY A 30 -29.01 9.29 8.16
C GLY A 30 -27.77 10.20 8.27
N THR A 31 -27.99 11.45 8.65
CA THR A 31 -26.90 12.44 8.81
C THR A 31 -25.95 12.01 9.93
N ASN A 32 -24.65 11.95 9.65
CA ASN A 32 -23.61 11.55 10.58
C ASN A 32 -22.61 12.70 10.85
N ASN A 33 -21.63 12.48 11.75
CA ASN A 33 -20.65 13.50 12.15
C ASN A 33 -19.87 14.10 10.98
N ARG A 34 -19.53 13.31 9.96
CA ARG A 34 -18.75 13.78 8.82
C ARG A 34 -19.58 14.63 7.86
N ASP A 35 -20.90 14.55 7.91
CA ASP A 35 -21.76 15.46 7.15
C ASP A 35 -21.73 16.87 7.77
N TRP A 36 -21.67 16.97 9.11
CA TRP A 36 -21.54 18.24 9.83
C TRP A 36 -20.12 18.79 9.82
N TRP A 37 -19.12 17.92 9.95
CA TRP A 37 -17.71 18.26 10.05
C TRP A 37 -16.88 17.46 9.02
N PRO A 38 -16.97 17.80 7.73
CA PRO A 38 -16.31 17.03 6.66
C PRO A 38 -14.78 17.02 6.77
N ASN A 39 -14.20 18.03 7.42
CA ASN A 39 -12.76 18.17 7.67
C ASN A 39 -12.34 17.64 9.04
N GLN A 40 -13.20 16.91 9.76
CA GLN A 40 -12.84 16.31 11.04
C GLN A 40 -11.75 15.24 10.85
N LEU A 41 -10.72 15.28 11.69
CA LEU A 41 -9.62 14.33 11.68
C LEU A 41 -10.10 12.88 11.83
N ARG A 42 -9.59 12.00 10.96
CA ARG A 42 -9.98 10.58 10.82
C ARG A 42 -9.24 9.64 11.77
N VAL A 43 -9.43 9.86 13.07
CA VAL A 43 -8.83 9.01 14.13
C VAL A 43 -9.31 7.55 14.06
N ASP A 44 -10.49 7.33 13.47
CA ASP A 44 -11.08 6.00 13.27
C ASP A 44 -10.25 5.07 12.39
N LEU A 45 -9.38 5.61 11.51
CA LEU A 45 -8.46 4.80 10.69
C LEU A 45 -7.49 3.96 11.54
N LEU A 46 -7.20 4.40 12.77
CA LEU A 46 -6.32 3.69 13.71
C LEU A 46 -7.01 2.52 14.44
N ASN A 47 -8.27 2.23 14.11
CA ASN A 47 -9.02 1.07 14.62
C ASN A 47 -9.19 -0.05 13.59
N GLN A 48 -8.75 0.17 12.34
CA GLN A 48 -8.86 -0.83 11.28
C GLN A 48 -7.95 -2.03 11.54
N HIS A 49 -8.36 -3.19 11.01
CA HIS A 49 -7.68 -4.47 11.12
C HIS A 49 -7.43 -4.89 12.56
N SER A 50 -8.34 -4.49 13.47
CA SER A 50 -8.29 -4.90 14.86
C SER A 50 -8.70 -6.37 15.03
N ASN A 51 -8.39 -6.92 16.20
CA ASN A 51 -8.88 -8.22 16.64
C ASN A 51 -10.41 -8.33 16.62
N ARG A 52 -11.15 -7.22 16.66
CA ARG A 52 -12.62 -7.21 16.67
C ARG A 52 -13.25 -7.56 15.32
N SER A 53 -12.59 -7.22 14.22
CA SER A 53 -13.06 -7.53 12.86
C SER A 53 -12.52 -8.87 12.35
N ASN A 54 -11.49 -9.43 12.99
CA ASN A 54 -10.87 -10.68 12.58
C ASN A 54 -11.59 -11.92 13.13
N PRO A 55 -12.22 -12.77 12.29
CA PRO A 55 -12.93 -13.97 12.71
C PRO A 55 -12.00 -15.15 13.06
N LEU A 56 -10.69 -15.06 12.81
CA LEU A 56 -9.74 -16.16 13.06
C LEU A 56 -9.17 -16.14 14.50
N GLY A 57 -9.34 -15.03 15.21
CA GLY A 57 -8.80 -14.83 16.56
C GLY A 57 -7.32 -14.42 16.57
N GLU A 58 -6.85 -13.94 17.72
CA GLU A 58 -5.48 -13.42 17.89
C GLU A 58 -4.39 -14.50 17.88
N ASP A 59 -4.74 -15.74 18.23
CA ASP A 59 -3.81 -16.87 18.28
C ASP A 59 -3.62 -17.57 16.91
N PHE A 60 -4.30 -17.11 15.86
CA PHE A 60 -4.16 -17.68 14.52
C PHE A 60 -2.82 -17.31 13.90
N ASP A 61 -2.10 -18.33 13.43
CA ASP A 61 -0.81 -18.19 12.75
C ASP A 61 -0.93 -18.75 11.31
N TYR A 62 -0.98 -17.84 10.35
CA TYR A 62 -1.11 -18.21 8.94
C TYR A 62 0.10 -18.98 8.41
N ARG A 63 1.32 -18.63 8.82
CA ARG A 63 2.55 -19.33 8.40
C ARG A 63 2.50 -20.79 8.84
N LYS A 64 2.07 -21.03 10.08
CA LYS A 64 1.87 -22.38 10.62
C LYS A 64 0.75 -23.13 9.89
N GLU A 65 -0.38 -22.51 9.59
CA GLU A 65 -1.44 -23.18 8.82
C GLU A 65 -1.02 -23.49 7.38
N PHE A 66 -0.35 -22.55 6.69
CA PHE A 66 0.17 -22.75 5.34
C PHE A 66 1.20 -23.87 5.29
N SER A 67 2.02 -24.06 6.34
CA SER A 67 2.97 -25.18 6.40
C SER A 67 2.31 -26.58 6.33
N LYS A 68 1.01 -26.66 6.64
CA LYS A 68 0.21 -27.90 6.58
C LYS A 68 -0.49 -28.10 5.24
N LEU A 69 -0.32 -27.18 4.30
CA LEU A 69 -0.93 -27.21 2.99
C LEU A 69 -0.24 -28.23 2.09
N ASP A 70 -1.02 -29.09 1.43
CA ASP A 70 -0.51 -29.83 0.28
C ASP A 70 -0.46 -28.88 -0.93
N TYR A 71 0.67 -28.19 -1.05
CA TYR A 71 0.90 -27.17 -2.08
C TYR A 71 0.85 -27.76 -3.50
N SER A 72 1.32 -29.01 -3.67
CA SER A 72 1.29 -29.69 -4.97
C SER A 72 -0.14 -30.01 -5.38
N ALA A 73 -0.95 -30.53 -4.45
CA ALA A 73 -2.37 -30.77 -4.70
C ALA A 73 -3.12 -29.46 -5.01
N LEU A 74 -2.83 -28.36 -4.29
CA LEU A 74 -3.44 -27.05 -4.55
C LEU A 74 -3.15 -26.58 -5.99
N LYS A 75 -1.89 -26.64 -6.44
CA LYS A 75 -1.56 -26.29 -7.82
C LYS A 75 -2.19 -27.26 -8.82
N GLY A 76 -2.31 -28.53 -8.48
CA GLY A 76 -3.02 -29.54 -9.28
C GLY A 76 -4.49 -29.17 -9.51
N ASP A 77 -5.21 -28.82 -8.44
CA ASP A 77 -6.60 -28.40 -8.53
C ASP A 77 -6.77 -27.08 -9.28
N LEU A 78 -5.86 -26.11 -9.08
CA LEU A 78 -5.87 -24.87 -9.84
C LEU A 78 -5.69 -25.12 -11.35
N ARG A 79 -4.79 -26.03 -11.73
CA ARG A 79 -4.61 -26.42 -13.14
C ARG A 79 -5.86 -27.10 -13.71
N ALA A 80 -6.51 -27.96 -12.94
CA ALA A 80 -7.76 -28.59 -13.36
C ALA A 80 -8.86 -27.53 -13.59
N LEU A 81 -9.05 -26.64 -12.60
CA LEU A 81 -10.04 -25.57 -12.65
C LEU A 81 -9.90 -24.68 -13.89
N LEU A 82 -8.66 -24.43 -14.36
CA LEU A 82 -8.45 -23.64 -15.58
C LEU A 82 -9.28 -24.17 -16.76
N SER A 83 -9.44 -25.50 -16.89
CA SER A 83 -10.17 -26.14 -17.99
C SER A 83 -11.59 -26.61 -17.64
N GLU A 84 -12.03 -26.41 -16.40
CA GLU A 84 -13.37 -26.82 -15.92
C GLU A 84 -14.38 -25.68 -16.11
N SER A 85 -14.71 -25.39 -17.37
CA SER A 85 -15.64 -24.33 -17.76
C SER A 85 -17.01 -24.45 -17.05
N GLN A 86 -17.43 -23.37 -16.41
CA GLN A 86 -18.69 -23.27 -15.69
C GLN A 86 -19.77 -22.62 -16.57
N PRO A 87 -21.00 -23.17 -16.64
CA PRO A 87 -22.05 -22.64 -17.51
C PRO A 87 -22.45 -21.18 -17.23
N TRP A 88 -22.32 -20.74 -15.97
CA TRP A 88 -22.68 -19.37 -15.57
C TRP A 88 -21.60 -18.33 -15.94
N TRP A 89 -20.39 -18.78 -16.30
CA TRP A 89 -19.34 -17.94 -16.86
C TRP A 89 -18.40 -18.78 -17.74
N PRO A 90 -18.81 -19.11 -18.98
CA PRO A 90 -18.04 -20.02 -19.83
C PRO A 90 -16.62 -19.52 -20.11
N ALA A 91 -15.65 -20.42 -20.05
CA ALA A 91 -14.24 -20.12 -20.29
C ALA A 91 -13.94 -19.89 -21.79
N ASP A 92 -13.29 -18.77 -22.12
CA ASP A 92 -12.83 -18.48 -23.48
C ASP A 92 -11.82 -19.55 -23.94
N TRP A 93 -12.02 -20.11 -25.14
CA TRP A 93 -11.24 -21.25 -25.66
C TRP A 93 -11.15 -22.45 -24.69
N GLY A 94 -12.12 -22.58 -23.79
CA GLY A 94 -12.14 -23.63 -22.78
C GLY A 94 -11.11 -23.46 -21.66
N THR A 95 -10.54 -22.27 -21.46
CA THR A 95 -9.63 -22.01 -20.33
C THR A 95 -9.83 -20.65 -19.65
N TYR A 96 -9.69 -20.60 -18.32
CA TYR A 96 -9.72 -19.37 -17.53
C TYR A 96 -8.36 -18.67 -17.38
N ALA A 97 -7.32 -19.13 -18.08
CA ALA A 97 -5.94 -18.65 -17.90
C ALA A 97 -5.82 -17.11 -18.00
N GLY A 98 -6.30 -16.51 -19.10
CA GLY A 98 -6.25 -15.06 -19.26
C GLY A 98 -7.03 -14.30 -18.18
N LEU A 99 -8.17 -14.82 -17.75
CA LEU A 99 -8.99 -14.21 -16.70
C LEU A 99 -8.28 -14.22 -15.33
N PHE A 100 -7.61 -15.33 -14.96
CA PHE A 100 -6.87 -15.42 -13.70
C PHE A 100 -5.56 -14.61 -13.72
N ILE A 101 -4.90 -14.51 -14.87
CA ILE A 101 -3.74 -13.61 -15.05
C ILE A 101 -4.17 -12.16 -14.83
N ARG A 102 -5.28 -11.73 -15.46
CA ARG A 102 -5.85 -10.40 -15.25
C ARG A 102 -6.23 -10.18 -13.79
N MET A 103 -6.87 -11.14 -13.13
CA MET A 103 -7.25 -11.01 -11.72
C MET A 103 -6.02 -10.77 -10.81
N ALA A 104 -4.95 -11.54 -10.99
CA ALA A 104 -3.71 -11.38 -10.25
C ALA A 104 -3.02 -10.05 -10.58
N TRP A 105 -2.96 -9.67 -11.87
CA TRP A 105 -2.46 -8.37 -12.34
C TRP A 105 -3.18 -7.21 -11.67
N HIS A 106 -4.53 -7.18 -11.72
CA HIS A 106 -5.33 -6.10 -11.14
C HIS A 106 -5.23 -6.05 -9.61
N GLY A 107 -5.12 -7.22 -8.96
CA GLY A 107 -4.95 -7.28 -7.50
C GLY A 107 -3.64 -6.64 -7.07
N ALA A 108 -2.54 -7.01 -7.72
CA ALA A 108 -1.22 -6.46 -7.46
C ALA A 108 -1.03 -5.03 -8.00
N GLY A 109 -1.74 -4.70 -9.07
CA GLY A 109 -1.60 -3.48 -9.87
C GLY A 109 -2.15 -2.22 -9.22
N THR A 110 -2.65 -2.25 -7.99
CA THR A 110 -3.11 -1.03 -7.29
C THR A 110 -2.04 -0.37 -6.42
N TYR A 111 -0.87 -1.01 -6.31
CA TYR A 111 0.24 -0.57 -5.45
C TYR A 111 0.83 0.77 -5.87
N ARG A 112 1.18 1.61 -4.90
CA ARG A 112 1.92 2.87 -5.13
C ARG A 112 3.19 2.89 -4.30
N SER A 113 4.31 3.18 -4.93
CA SER A 113 5.64 3.16 -4.28
C SER A 113 5.83 4.30 -3.29
N ILE A 114 5.19 5.44 -3.52
CA ILE A 114 5.34 6.65 -2.70
C ILE A 114 4.80 6.42 -1.28
N ASP A 115 3.59 5.85 -1.12
CA ASP A 115 2.97 5.61 0.19
C ASP A 115 2.98 4.12 0.62
N GLY A 116 3.32 3.19 -0.28
CA GLY A 116 3.33 1.75 -0.02
C GLY A 116 1.93 1.15 0.16
N ARG A 117 0.88 1.83 -0.29
CA ARG A 117 -0.53 1.39 -0.20
C ARG A 117 -0.96 0.67 -1.48
N GLY A 118 -2.10 -0.01 -1.41
CA GLY A 118 -2.59 -0.88 -2.49
C GLY A 118 -1.78 -2.17 -2.59
N GLY A 119 -1.88 -2.84 -3.73
CA GLY A 119 -1.21 -4.12 -3.97
C GLY A 119 -2.03 -5.34 -3.53
N ALA A 120 -1.41 -6.51 -3.64
CA ALA A 120 -2.06 -7.80 -3.42
C ALA A 120 -1.96 -8.31 -1.98
N GLY A 121 -1.12 -7.69 -1.15
CA GLY A 121 -0.65 -8.18 0.15
C GLY A 121 -1.72 -8.40 1.21
N ARG A 122 -2.92 -7.86 0.99
CA ARG A 122 -4.10 -7.96 1.88
C ARG A 122 -5.33 -8.59 1.19
N GLY A 123 -5.25 -8.91 -0.10
CA GLY A 123 -6.40 -9.45 -0.85
C GLY A 123 -7.58 -8.47 -1.00
N GLN A 124 -7.32 -7.15 -0.95
CA GLN A 124 -8.34 -6.09 -0.93
C GLN A 124 -9.25 -6.05 -2.17
N GLN A 125 -8.89 -6.70 -3.28
CA GLN A 125 -9.76 -6.82 -4.47
C GLN A 125 -11.12 -7.48 -4.16
N ARG A 126 -11.27 -8.16 -3.01
CA ARG A 126 -12.54 -8.75 -2.56
C ARG A 126 -13.45 -7.78 -1.79
N PHE A 127 -13.01 -6.56 -1.50
CA PHE A 127 -13.75 -5.54 -0.77
C PHE A 127 -13.90 -4.25 -1.58
N ALA A 128 -14.84 -3.39 -1.16
CA ALA A 128 -14.98 -2.05 -1.69
C ALA A 128 -13.72 -1.19 -1.40
N PRO A 129 -13.39 -0.21 -2.26
CA PRO A 129 -14.04 0.06 -3.54
C PRO A 129 -13.53 -0.85 -4.67
N LEU A 130 -12.44 -1.58 -4.46
CA LEU A 130 -11.74 -2.32 -5.51
C LEU A 130 -12.59 -3.42 -6.15
N ASN A 131 -13.46 -4.08 -5.38
CA ASN A 131 -14.36 -5.10 -5.90
C ASN A 131 -15.35 -4.57 -6.96
N SER A 132 -15.50 -3.24 -7.07
CA SER A 132 -16.52 -2.55 -7.87
C SER A 132 -15.96 -1.45 -8.79
N TRP A 133 -14.64 -1.29 -8.84
CA TRP A 133 -14.01 -0.41 -9.81
C TRP A 133 -14.36 -0.80 -11.27
N PRO A 134 -14.59 0.17 -12.18
CA PRO A 134 -14.85 -0.11 -13.59
C PRO A 134 -13.79 -0.99 -14.25
N ASP A 135 -12.52 -0.84 -13.89
CA ASP A 135 -11.45 -1.68 -14.46
C ASP A 135 -11.43 -3.09 -13.87
N ASN A 136 -12.20 -3.37 -12.81
CA ASN A 136 -12.34 -4.69 -12.20
C ASN A 136 -13.62 -5.42 -12.61
N VAL A 137 -14.34 -4.93 -13.63
CA VAL A 137 -15.51 -5.60 -14.21
C VAL A 137 -15.21 -7.08 -14.49
N SER A 138 -16.15 -7.94 -14.12
CA SER A 138 -16.09 -9.40 -14.25
C SER A 138 -15.03 -10.13 -13.42
N LEU A 139 -14.18 -9.43 -12.65
CA LEU A 139 -13.25 -10.10 -11.73
C LEU A 139 -13.95 -10.67 -10.49
N ASP A 140 -15.16 -10.23 -10.19
CA ASP A 140 -16.06 -10.91 -9.25
C ASP A 140 -16.36 -12.36 -9.69
N LYS A 141 -16.50 -12.60 -11.00
CA LYS A 141 -16.64 -13.95 -11.58
C LYS A 141 -15.36 -14.77 -11.39
N ALA A 142 -14.19 -14.16 -11.66
CA ALA A 142 -12.89 -14.80 -11.48
C ALA A 142 -12.67 -15.25 -10.03
N ARG A 143 -12.92 -14.37 -9.06
CA ARG A 143 -12.83 -14.70 -7.63
C ARG A 143 -13.83 -15.79 -7.24
N ARG A 144 -15.05 -15.76 -7.80
CA ARG A 144 -16.10 -16.78 -7.55
C ARG A 144 -15.71 -18.15 -8.08
N LEU A 145 -15.03 -18.24 -9.22
CA LEU A 145 -14.50 -19.51 -9.76
C LEU A 145 -13.49 -20.17 -8.81
N LEU A 146 -12.74 -19.37 -8.05
CA LEU A 146 -11.75 -19.86 -7.08
C LEU A 146 -12.35 -20.25 -5.71
N TRP A 147 -13.63 -19.95 -5.46
CA TRP A 147 -14.26 -20.25 -4.17
C TRP A 147 -14.20 -21.74 -3.79
N PRO A 148 -14.50 -22.71 -4.69
CA PRO A 148 -14.38 -24.13 -4.36
C PRO A 148 -12.97 -24.54 -3.91
N ILE A 149 -11.93 -23.91 -4.47
CA ILE A 149 -10.53 -24.11 -4.06
C ILE A 149 -10.31 -23.55 -2.66
N LYS A 150 -10.69 -22.30 -2.41
CA LYS A 150 -10.59 -21.69 -1.06
C LYS A 150 -11.37 -22.51 -0.03
N GLN A 151 -12.55 -23.00 -0.38
CA GLN A 151 -13.39 -23.84 0.48
C GLN A 151 -12.69 -25.16 0.83
N LYS A 152 -12.08 -25.83 -0.17
CA LYS A 152 -11.36 -27.10 0.03
C LYS A 152 -10.15 -26.96 0.95
N TYR A 153 -9.37 -25.89 0.79
CA TYR A 153 -8.12 -25.69 1.53
C TYR A 153 -8.25 -24.85 2.81
N GLY A 154 -9.39 -24.20 3.01
CA GLY A 154 -9.71 -23.47 4.23
C GLY A 154 -8.68 -22.40 4.56
N GLN A 155 -8.26 -22.32 5.83
CA GLN A 155 -7.31 -21.30 6.31
C GLN A 155 -5.83 -21.62 6.05
N LYS A 156 -5.54 -22.72 5.35
CA LYS A 156 -4.16 -23.05 4.94
C LYS A 156 -3.70 -22.25 3.72
N ILE A 157 -4.60 -21.53 3.07
CA ILE A 157 -4.31 -20.60 1.98
C ILE A 157 -5.25 -19.40 2.14
N SER A 158 -4.69 -18.19 2.16
CA SER A 158 -5.45 -16.94 2.17
C SER A 158 -6.03 -16.64 0.78
N TRP A 159 -7.05 -15.80 0.70
CA TRP A 159 -7.49 -15.26 -0.58
C TRP A 159 -6.41 -14.44 -1.25
N ALA A 160 -5.66 -13.65 -0.47
CA ALA A 160 -4.54 -12.86 -0.97
C ALA A 160 -3.49 -13.71 -1.71
N ASP A 161 -3.05 -14.83 -1.13
CA ASP A 161 -2.11 -15.74 -1.80
C ASP A 161 -2.78 -16.52 -2.94
N LEU A 162 -4.04 -16.95 -2.76
CA LEU A 162 -4.76 -17.73 -3.77
C LEU A 162 -4.97 -16.94 -5.08
N PHE A 163 -5.28 -15.65 -5.02
CA PHE A 163 -5.44 -14.83 -6.23
C PHE A 163 -4.17 -14.77 -7.06
N ILE A 164 -3.03 -14.56 -6.40
CA ILE A 164 -1.73 -14.48 -7.07
C ILE A 164 -1.28 -15.84 -7.58
N LEU A 165 -1.43 -16.89 -6.75
CA LEU A 165 -1.07 -18.25 -7.15
C LEU A 165 -1.88 -18.72 -8.37
N ALA A 166 -3.17 -18.37 -8.46
CA ALA A 166 -4.00 -18.68 -9.63
C ALA A 166 -3.45 -18.04 -10.92
N GLY A 167 -2.99 -16.79 -10.86
CA GLY A 167 -2.31 -16.13 -11.99
C GLY A 167 -0.99 -16.80 -12.36
N ASN A 168 -0.16 -17.15 -11.38
CA ASN A 168 1.09 -17.90 -11.61
C ASN A 168 0.83 -19.27 -12.27
N VAL A 169 -0.13 -20.04 -11.74
CA VAL A 169 -0.51 -21.35 -12.29
C VAL A 169 -1.08 -21.22 -13.71
N ALA A 170 -1.84 -20.17 -14.00
CA ALA A 170 -2.32 -19.87 -15.35
C ALA A 170 -1.16 -19.64 -16.33
N LEU A 171 -0.16 -18.84 -15.96
CA LEU A 171 1.04 -18.63 -16.77
C LEU A 171 1.81 -19.94 -17.01
N GLU A 172 2.06 -20.71 -15.95
CA GLU A 172 2.72 -22.02 -16.05
C GLU A 172 1.98 -22.98 -16.98
N ASN A 173 0.66 -23.05 -16.86
CA ASN A 173 -0.17 -23.93 -17.67
C ASN A 173 -0.22 -23.50 -19.15
N SER A 174 -0.06 -22.21 -19.42
CA SER A 174 0.09 -21.68 -20.78
C SER A 174 1.50 -21.87 -21.36
N GLY A 175 2.43 -22.51 -20.63
CA GLY A 175 3.78 -22.81 -21.11
C GLY A 175 4.82 -21.74 -20.78
N PHE A 176 4.49 -20.76 -19.93
CA PHE A 176 5.46 -19.77 -19.44
C PHE A 176 6.14 -20.25 -18.16
N ARG A 177 7.46 -20.05 -18.05
CA ARG A 177 8.19 -20.36 -16.83
C ARG A 177 8.29 -19.12 -15.94
N THR A 178 7.47 -19.07 -14.88
CA THR A 178 7.55 -18.00 -13.88
C THR A 178 8.88 -18.05 -13.10
N PHE A 179 9.30 -16.91 -12.53
CA PHE A 179 10.51 -16.83 -11.70
C PHE A 179 10.39 -17.62 -10.39
N GLY A 180 9.17 -17.74 -9.85
CA GLY A 180 8.81 -18.48 -8.64
C GLY A 180 7.58 -17.89 -7.96
N PHE A 181 7.30 -18.32 -6.73
CA PHE A 181 6.19 -17.84 -5.91
C PHE A 181 6.51 -17.93 -4.42
N GLY A 182 6.21 -16.86 -3.69
CA GLY A 182 6.20 -16.81 -2.23
C GLY A 182 4.80 -16.50 -1.71
N ALA A 183 4.28 -17.38 -0.86
CA ALA A 183 3.10 -17.12 -0.04
C ALA A 183 3.49 -16.36 1.24
N GLY A 184 2.50 -16.03 2.07
CA GLY A 184 2.67 -15.31 3.34
C GLY A 184 1.84 -14.03 3.45
N ARG A 185 0.88 -13.83 2.55
CA ARG A 185 -0.10 -12.74 2.63
C ARG A 185 -1.25 -13.19 3.51
N GLU A 186 -1.49 -12.48 4.59
CA GLU A 186 -2.63 -12.76 5.47
C GLU A 186 -3.88 -12.05 4.96
N ASP A 187 -5.04 -12.69 5.07
CA ASP A 187 -6.31 -12.06 4.74
C ASP A 187 -6.66 -11.01 5.81
N VAL A 188 -7.14 -9.85 5.35
CA VAL A 188 -7.80 -8.84 6.21
C VAL A 188 -9.32 -8.94 6.09
N TRP A 189 -10.07 -8.31 6.97
CA TRP A 189 -11.52 -8.56 7.12
C TRP A 189 -12.42 -7.36 6.88
N GLU A 190 -11.84 -6.25 6.46
CA GLU A 190 -12.52 -4.99 6.18
C GLU A 190 -11.74 -4.20 5.11
N PRO A 191 -12.40 -3.28 4.38
CA PRO A 191 -11.75 -2.46 3.37
C PRO A 191 -10.70 -1.53 3.98
N ASP A 192 -9.60 -1.30 3.26
CA ASP A 192 -8.61 -0.27 3.63
C ASP A 192 -9.22 1.13 3.39
N LEU A 193 -9.57 1.87 4.47
CA LEU A 193 -10.21 3.20 4.39
C LEU A 193 -9.20 4.36 4.44
N ASP A 194 -7.94 3.98 4.57
CA ASP A 194 -6.72 4.77 4.71
C ASP A 194 -6.03 5.02 3.37
N VAL A 195 -6.55 4.49 2.26
CA VAL A 195 -6.02 4.75 0.92
C VAL A 195 -6.72 5.95 0.28
N ASN A 196 -5.95 7.00 -0.02
CA ASN A 196 -6.43 8.08 -0.88
C ASN A 196 -6.28 7.68 -2.36
N TRP A 197 -7.35 7.13 -2.92
CA TRP A 197 -7.43 6.79 -4.35
C TRP A 197 -7.58 8.01 -5.27
N GLY A 198 -7.86 9.19 -4.73
CA GLY A 198 -8.11 10.46 -5.43
C GLY A 198 -9.35 11.19 -4.91
N ASP A 199 -9.51 12.45 -5.30
CA ASP A 199 -10.55 13.35 -4.78
C ASP A 199 -11.85 13.37 -5.61
N GLU A 200 -11.86 12.69 -6.75
CA GLU A 200 -12.95 12.68 -7.71
C GLU A 200 -14.24 12.11 -7.11
N LYS A 201 -15.38 12.62 -7.57
CA LYS A 201 -16.72 12.19 -7.14
C LYS A 201 -17.45 11.34 -8.18
N ALA A 202 -16.80 11.05 -9.31
CA ALA A 202 -17.32 10.20 -10.36
C ALA A 202 -16.23 9.25 -10.86
N TRP A 203 -16.62 8.02 -11.18
CA TRP A 203 -15.74 7.04 -11.81
C TRP A 203 -15.26 7.55 -13.18
N LEU A 204 -14.06 7.11 -13.57
CA LEU A 204 -13.42 7.42 -14.85
C LEU A 204 -13.20 8.92 -15.11
N THR A 205 -13.18 9.73 -14.05
CA THR A 205 -12.76 11.13 -14.14
C THR A 205 -11.25 11.18 -14.36
N HIS A 206 -10.82 11.88 -15.42
CA HIS A 206 -9.42 11.96 -15.87
C HIS A 206 -8.56 12.84 -14.96
N ARG A 207 -7.28 12.45 -14.86
CA ARG A 207 -6.17 13.15 -14.22
C ARG A 207 -5.03 13.29 -15.21
N HIS A 208 -4.43 14.46 -15.26
CA HIS A 208 -3.32 14.70 -16.16
C HIS A 208 -2.01 14.06 -15.61
N PRO A 209 -1.14 13.50 -16.47
CA PRO A 209 0.11 12.87 -16.01
C PRO A 209 1.01 13.77 -15.15
N GLU A 210 1.00 15.09 -15.36
CA GLU A 210 1.76 16.02 -14.53
C GLU A 210 1.28 16.05 -13.07
N GLU A 211 0.00 15.79 -12.83
CA GLU A 211 -0.60 15.69 -11.50
C GLU A 211 -0.17 14.40 -10.77
N LEU A 212 0.10 13.33 -11.54
CA LEU A 212 0.59 12.05 -11.00
C LEU A 212 2.05 12.13 -10.55
N ALA A 213 2.89 12.90 -11.24
CA ALA A 213 4.34 12.98 -10.95
C ALA A 213 4.69 13.54 -9.56
N LYS A 214 3.74 14.18 -8.87
CA LYS A 214 3.95 14.80 -7.54
C LYS A 214 3.01 14.25 -6.46
N ALA A 215 2.13 13.34 -6.82
CA ALA A 215 1.15 12.77 -5.91
C ALA A 215 1.42 11.28 -5.75
N PRO A 216 1.05 10.67 -4.61
CA PRO A 216 1.13 9.24 -4.47
C PRO A 216 0.22 8.47 -5.45
N LEU A 217 -0.46 9.08 -6.42
CA LEU A 217 -1.45 8.47 -7.31
C LEU A 217 -0.87 7.53 -8.37
N GLY A 218 -1.48 6.36 -8.55
CA GLY A 218 -1.01 5.32 -9.47
C GLY A 218 -1.78 5.17 -10.78
N ALA A 219 -2.86 5.92 -11.01
CA ALA A 219 -3.74 5.77 -12.17
C ALA A 219 -4.21 7.11 -12.74
N THR A 220 -4.39 7.19 -14.06
CA THR A 220 -4.86 8.39 -14.76
C THR A 220 -6.34 8.68 -14.58
N GLU A 221 -7.12 7.72 -14.11
CA GLU A 221 -8.56 7.89 -13.89
C GLU A 221 -8.98 7.18 -12.61
N MET A 222 -9.94 7.77 -11.89
CA MET A 222 -10.51 7.13 -10.71
C MET A 222 -11.22 5.83 -11.12
N GLY A 223 -10.78 4.69 -10.57
CA GLY A 223 -11.35 3.38 -10.88
C GLY A 223 -10.62 2.58 -11.96
N LEU A 224 -9.54 3.11 -12.54
CA LEU A 224 -8.59 2.37 -13.36
C LEU A 224 -7.41 1.82 -12.53
N ILE A 225 -6.77 0.75 -13.02
CA ILE A 225 -5.54 0.24 -12.42
C ILE A 225 -4.34 1.13 -12.80
N TYR A 226 -4.18 1.46 -14.10
CA TYR A 226 -3.07 2.30 -14.59
C TYR A 226 -3.57 3.43 -15.51
N VAL A 227 -3.88 3.09 -16.76
CA VAL A 227 -4.18 4.05 -17.83
C VAL A 227 -5.43 3.66 -18.59
N ASN A 228 -6.04 4.62 -19.27
CA ASN A 228 -7.16 4.36 -20.18
C ASN A 228 -6.68 3.59 -21.43
N PRO A 229 -7.25 2.42 -21.74
CA PRO A 229 -6.83 1.59 -22.89
C PRO A 229 -7.16 2.21 -24.25
N GLU A 230 -8.02 3.24 -24.30
CA GLU A 230 -8.34 4.03 -25.50
C GLU A 230 -7.42 5.27 -25.66
N GLY A 231 -6.42 5.42 -24.78
CA GLY A 231 -5.56 6.60 -24.68
C GLY A 231 -6.15 7.69 -23.77
N PRO A 232 -5.32 8.66 -23.32
CA PRO A 232 -5.80 9.80 -22.53
C PRO A 232 -6.97 10.51 -23.19
N ASP A 233 -8.02 10.80 -22.42
CA ASP A 233 -9.28 11.43 -22.89
C ASP A 233 -9.93 10.73 -24.10
N HIS A 234 -9.76 9.40 -24.23
CA HIS A 234 -10.22 8.61 -25.39
C HIS A 234 -9.69 9.16 -26.74
N SER A 235 -8.43 9.61 -26.78
CA SER A 235 -7.83 10.23 -27.97
C SER A 235 -7.73 9.29 -29.16
N GLY A 236 -7.52 7.99 -28.93
CA GLY A 236 -7.18 7.02 -29.96
C GLY A 236 -5.74 7.13 -30.50
N GLU A 237 -4.97 8.12 -30.03
CA GLU A 237 -3.62 8.42 -30.54
C GLU A 237 -2.57 7.62 -29.76
N PRO A 238 -1.90 6.61 -30.36
CA PRO A 238 -1.02 5.70 -29.62
C PRO A 238 0.11 6.40 -28.86
N LEU A 239 0.75 7.39 -29.47
CA LEU A 239 1.88 8.09 -28.84
C LEU A 239 1.46 8.89 -27.60
N SER A 240 0.19 9.35 -27.54
CA SER A 240 -0.30 10.19 -26.44
C SER A 240 -0.31 9.47 -25.09
N ALA A 241 -0.42 8.14 -25.08
CA ALA A 241 -0.46 7.35 -23.85
C ALA A 241 0.93 7.13 -23.21
N ALA A 242 2.03 7.41 -23.91
CA ALA A 242 3.38 7.04 -23.45
C ALA A 242 3.76 7.71 -22.11
N ALA A 243 3.48 9.00 -21.96
CA ALA A 243 3.76 9.72 -20.72
C ALA A 243 2.90 9.20 -19.55
N ALA A 244 1.63 8.90 -19.81
CA ALA A 244 0.72 8.33 -18.82
C ALA A 244 1.16 6.93 -18.36
N ILE A 245 1.57 6.06 -19.30
CA ILE A 245 2.07 4.72 -19.00
C ILE A 245 3.33 4.82 -18.13
N ARG A 246 4.30 5.67 -18.52
CA ARG A 246 5.55 5.83 -17.77
C ARG A 246 5.33 6.41 -16.38
N ALA A 247 4.46 7.42 -16.24
CA ALA A 247 4.14 8.02 -14.95
C ALA A 247 3.44 7.04 -14.01
N THR A 248 2.43 6.31 -14.50
CA THR A 248 1.65 5.37 -13.67
C THR A 248 2.50 4.16 -13.28
N PHE A 249 3.16 3.49 -14.23
CA PHE A 249 4.05 2.37 -13.92
C PHE A 249 5.24 2.79 -13.03
N GLY A 250 5.81 3.98 -13.25
CA GLY A 250 6.85 4.55 -12.40
C GLY A 250 6.40 4.75 -10.96
N ASN A 251 5.21 5.32 -10.74
CA ASN A 251 4.59 5.43 -9.42
C ASN A 251 4.23 4.07 -8.79
N MET A 252 4.27 2.99 -9.56
CA MET A 252 4.15 1.62 -9.06
C MET A 252 5.50 0.89 -8.96
N GLY A 253 6.60 1.60 -9.13
CA GLY A 253 7.96 1.08 -9.01
C GLY A 253 8.39 0.22 -10.19
N MET A 254 7.86 0.43 -11.39
CA MET A 254 8.25 -0.27 -12.62
C MET A 254 8.96 0.66 -13.58
N ASN A 255 10.11 0.23 -14.12
CA ASN A 255 10.82 0.98 -15.16
C ASN A 255 10.29 0.66 -16.58
N ASP A 256 10.84 1.30 -17.62
CA ASP A 256 10.40 1.12 -19.01
C ASP A 256 10.53 -0.35 -19.50
N GLU A 257 11.61 -1.06 -19.12
CA GLU A 257 11.81 -2.47 -19.52
C GLU A 257 10.79 -3.40 -18.84
N GLU A 258 10.57 -3.22 -17.54
CA GLU A 258 9.57 -3.95 -16.77
C GLU A 258 8.15 -3.67 -17.28
N THR A 259 7.87 -2.42 -17.67
CA THR A 259 6.59 -1.97 -18.22
C THR A 259 6.28 -2.66 -19.55
N VAL A 260 7.20 -2.59 -20.51
CA VAL A 260 7.05 -3.24 -21.82
C VAL A 260 6.92 -4.76 -21.66
N ALA A 261 7.72 -5.37 -20.76
CA ALA A 261 7.66 -6.79 -20.48
C ALA A 261 6.30 -7.21 -19.89
N LEU A 262 5.77 -6.45 -18.92
CA LEU A 262 4.48 -6.73 -18.28
C LEU A 262 3.31 -6.61 -19.25
N ILE A 263 3.27 -5.54 -20.06
CA ILE A 263 2.18 -5.32 -21.03
C ILE A 263 2.24 -6.39 -22.12
N GLY A 264 3.40 -6.57 -22.78
CA GLY A 264 3.54 -7.56 -23.84
C GLY A 264 3.35 -9.01 -23.35
N GLY A 265 3.80 -9.32 -22.13
CA GLY A 265 3.62 -10.63 -21.52
C GLY A 265 2.17 -10.91 -21.13
N GLY A 266 1.52 -9.97 -20.46
CA GLY A 266 0.10 -10.10 -20.11
C GLY A 266 -0.78 -10.27 -21.35
N HIS A 267 -0.59 -9.40 -22.35
CA HIS A 267 -1.36 -9.38 -23.60
C HIS A 267 -0.94 -10.46 -24.62
N THR A 268 0.00 -11.35 -24.26
CA THR A 268 0.25 -12.57 -25.04
C THR A 268 -0.91 -13.58 -24.89
N LEU A 269 -1.66 -13.50 -23.79
CA LEU A 269 -2.68 -14.47 -23.39
C LEU A 269 -4.06 -13.82 -23.18
N GLY A 270 -5.12 -14.53 -23.58
CA GLY A 270 -6.50 -14.10 -23.39
C GLY A 270 -7.04 -13.10 -24.43
N LYS A 271 -8.05 -12.33 -24.01
CA LYS A 271 -8.74 -11.30 -24.79
C LYS A 271 -9.39 -10.25 -23.90
N THR A 272 -9.82 -9.15 -24.50
CA THR A 272 -10.81 -8.22 -23.92
C THR A 272 -12.25 -8.62 -24.29
N HIS A 273 -13.27 -8.02 -23.66
CA HIS A 273 -14.68 -8.34 -23.94
C HIS A 273 -15.52 -7.08 -24.12
N GLY A 274 -16.16 -6.98 -25.28
CA GLY A 274 -16.92 -5.82 -25.74
C GLY A 274 -17.96 -6.19 -26.79
N ALA A 275 -18.68 -7.30 -26.57
CA ALA A 275 -19.60 -7.88 -27.54
C ALA A 275 -20.81 -6.97 -27.91
N ALA A 276 -21.14 -6.01 -27.05
CA ALA A 276 -22.24 -5.06 -27.25
C ALA A 276 -22.07 -3.80 -26.37
N PRO A 277 -22.88 -2.74 -26.58
CA PRO A 277 -22.80 -1.50 -25.82
C PRO A 277 -22.90 -1.69 -24.30
N ALA A 278 -22.13 -0.89 -23.55
CA ALA A 278 -22.10 -0.91 -22.09
C ALA A 278 -23.46 -0.63 -21.41
N SER A 279 -24.44 -0.09 -22.14
CA SER A 279 -25.83 0.08 -21.66
C SER A 279 -26.51 -1.23 -21.28
N HIS A 280 -25.98 -2.38 -21.71
CA HIS A 280 -26.46 -3.69 -21.29
C HIS A 280 -25.95 -4.14 -19.92
N VAL A 281 -24.86 -3.53 -19.42
CA VAL A 281 -24.19 -3.91 -18.18
C VAL A 281 -24.89 -3.26 -17.00
N GLY A 282 -25.35 -4.09 -16.06
CA GLY A 282 -26.00 -3.67 -14.83
C GLY A 282 -25.05 -3.11 -13.76
N ALA A 283 -25.59 -2.91 -12.57
CA ALA A 283 -24.89 -2.33 -11.43
C ALA A 283 -23.64 -3.11 -11.01
N ASP A 284 -22.63 -2.40 -10.49
CA ASP A 284 -21.43 -2.99 -9.87
C ASP A 284 -21.78 -3.82 -8.61
N PRO A 285 -20.87 -4.67 -8.09
CA PRO A 285 -21.17 -5.55 -6.96
C PRO A 285 -21.70 -4.87 -5.69
N GLU A 286 -21.25 -3.66 -5.35
CA GLU A 286 -21.72 -2.94 -4.14
C GLU A 286 -23.10 -2.29 -4.36
N SER A 287 -23.51 -2.10 -5.61
CA SER A 287 -24.81 -1.53 -5.99
C SER A 287 -25.79 -2.58 -6.55
N ALA A 288 -25.36 -3.84 -6.67
CA ALA A 288 -26.14 -4.93 -7.23
C ALA A 288 -27.26 -5.39 -6.28
N PRO A 289 -28.37 -5.96 -6.79
CA PRO A 289 -29.43 -6.46 -5.94
C PRO A 289 -28.95 -7.66 -5.09
N ILE A 290 -29.54 -7.84 -3.91
CA ILE A 290 -29.07 -8.82 -2.91
C ILE A 290 -29.05 -10.27 -3.44
N GLU A 291 -29.96 -10.62 -4.36
CA GLU A 291 -30.00 -11.93 -5.01
C GLU A 291 -28.83 -12.20 -5.96
N ALA A 292 -28.05 -11.17 -6.33
CA ALA A 292 -26.79 -11.34 -7.08
C ALA A 292 -25.67 -11.93 -6.20
N GLN A 293 -25.86 -11.97 -4.87
CA GLN A 293 -24.97 -12.64 -3.92
C GLN A 293 -23.50 -12.22 -4.08
N GLY A 294 -23.26 -10.91 -4.11
CA GLY A 294 -21.92 -10.31 -4.22
C GLY A 294 -21.27 -10.39 -5.61
N LEU A 295 -22.05 -10.73 -6.64
CA LEU A 295 -21.67 -10.52 -8.04
C LEU A 295 -22.30 -9.22 -8.54
N GLY A 296 -21.71 -8.63 -9.58
CA GLY A 296 -22.20 -7.43 -10.25
C GLY A 296 -22.10 -7.51 -11.77
N TRP A 297 -22.35 -6.40 -12.44
CA TRP A 297 -22.24 -6.23 -13.90
C TRP A 297 -23.01 -7.28 -14.69
N ALA A 298 -24.19 -7.69 -14.19
CA ALA A 298 -25.06 -8.60 -14.92
C ALA A 298 -25.42 -7.98 -16.27
N SER A 299 -25.13 -8.69 -17.37
CA SER A 299 -25.39 -8.20 -18.72
C SER A 299 -26.75 -8.69 -19.21
N SER A 300 -27.53 -7.78 -19.79
CA SER A 300 -28.80 -8.07 -20.47
C SER A 300 -28.64 -8.45 -21.95
N TYR A 301 -27.40 -8.44 -22.47
CA TYR A 301 -27.11 -8.76 -23.87
C TYR A 301 -26.93 -10.27 -24.08
N GLY A 302 -27.72 -10.86 -24.97
CA GLY A 302 -27.63 -12.28 -25.29
C GLY A 302 -27.74 -13.17 -24.05
N SER A 303 -26.76 -14.05 -23.85
CA SER A 303 -26.62 -14.88 -22.65
C SER A 303 -26.03 -14.16 -21.44
N GLY A 304 -25.48 -12.95 -21.63
CA GLY A 304 -24.80 -12.15 -20.62
C GLY A 304 -23.40 -12.63 -20.23
N ALA A 305 -22.91 -13.70 -20.87
CA ALA A 305 -21.60 -14.32 -20.63
C ALA A 305 -21.05 -14.96 -21.91
N GLY A 306 -19.86 -15.56 -21.84
CA GLY A 306 -19.25 -16.26 -22.98
C GLY A 306 -19.09 -15.37 -24.21
N ALA A 307 -19.64 -15.79 -25.36
CA ALA A 307 -19.56 -15.02 -26.61
C ALA A 307 -20.23 -13.62 -26.52
N ASP A 308 -21.14 -13.44 -25.57
CA ASP A 308 -21.89 -12.19 -25.35
C ASP A 308 -21.31 -11.34 -24.20
N ALA A 309 -20.14 -11.70 -23.67
CA ALA A 309 -19.54 -11.02 -22.53
C ALA A 309 -19.18 -9.56 -22.85
N ILE A 310 -19.38 -8.69 -21.86
CA ILE A 310 -18.99 -7.28 -21.89
C ILE A 310 -18.22 -7.01 -20.59
N THR A 311 -16.98 -6.54 -20.72
CA THR A 311 -16.11 -6.19 -19.59
C THR A 311 -15.59 -4.77 -19.75
N SER A 312 -14.66 -4.55 -20.69
CA SER A 312 -14.08 -3.22 -20.94
C SER A 312 -14.77 -2.46 -22.07
N GLY A 313 -15.60 -3.13 -22.87
CA GLY A 313 -16.15 -2.59 -24.11
C GLY A 313 -15.20 -2.73 -25.31
N LEU A 314 -13.94 -3.10 -25.11
CA LEU A 314 -13.00 -3.45 -26.18
C LEU A 314 -13.18 -4.92 -26.58
N GLU A 315 -12.97 -5.26 -27.85
CA GLU A 315 -13.11 -6.63 -28.37
C GLU A 315 -11.85 -7.00 -29.18
N VAL A 316 -10.76 -7.20 -28.44
CA VAL A 316 -9.40 -7.41 -28.94
C VAL A 316 -8.89 -8.79 -28.53
N VAL A 317 -8.29 -9.48 -29.49
CA VAL A 317 -7.50 -10.70 -29.28
C VAL A 317 -6.14 -10.49 -29.94
N TRP A 318 -5.08 -10.56 -29.15
CA TRP A 318 -3.74 -10.15 -29.57
C TRP A 318 -2.99 -11.21 -30.39
N THR A 319 -3.21 -12.50 -30.09
CA THR A 319 -2.39 -13.60 -30.60
C THR A 319 -3.24 -14.71 -31.24
N GLN A 320 -2.59 -15.51 -32.09
CA GLN A 320 -3.18 -16.66 -32.78
C GLN A 320 -3.28 -17.88 -31.84
N THR A 321 -2.58 -17.84 -30.71
CA THR A 321 -2.59 -18.87 -29.67
C THR A 321 -2.89 -18.26 -28.29
N PRO A 322 -4.11 -17.74 -28.06
CA PRO A 322 -4.41 -16.94 -26.85
C PRO A 322 -4.29 -17.69 -25.52
N THR A 323 -4.11 -19.00 -25.58
CA THR A 323 -4.00 -19.89 -24.40
C THR A 323 -2.58 -20.43 -24.21
N GLN A 324 -1.64 -20.11 -25.11
CA GLN A 324 -0.26 -20.58 -25.10
C GLN A 324 0.73 -19.42 -25.21
N TRP A 325 1.75 -19.45 -24.36
CA TRP A 325 2.83 -18.48 -24.36
C TRP A 325 3.56 -18.49 -25.72
N SER A 326 3.79 -17.31 -26.27
CA SER A 326 4.41 -17.11 -27.58
C SER A 326 5.03 -15.72 -27.67
N ASN A 327 5.76 -15.43 -28.76
CA ASN A 327 6.20 -14.07 -29.06
C ASN A 327 5.23 -13.33 -30.01
N TYR A 328 4.03 -13.88 -30.24
CA TYR A 328 3.12 -13.39 -31.26
C TYR A 328 2.59 -11.98 -30.99
N PHE A 329 2.57 -11.53 -29.74
CA PHE A 329 2.23 -10.14 -29.42
C PHE A 329 3.17 -9.17 -30.16
N PHE A 330 4.49 -9.30 -29.96
CA PHE A 330 5.47 -8.45 -30.62
C PHE A 330 5.56 -8.73 -32.13
N GLU A 331 5.45 -9.99 -32.57
CA GLU A 331 5.41 -10.30 -34.00
C GLU A 331 4.25 -9.58 -34.68
N ASN A 332 3.03 -9.66 -34.14
CA ASN A 332 1.88 -8.99 -34.72
C ASN A 332 2.03 -7.47 -34.66
N LEU A 333 2.48 -6.92 -33.52
CA LEU A 333 2.67 -5.49 -33.30
C LEU A 333 3.52 -4.83 -34.40
N PHE A 334 4.61 -5.49 -34.81
CA PHE A 334 5.55 -4.98 -35.81
C PHE A 334 5.33 -5.48 -37.23
N LYS A 335 4.68 -6.64 -37.43
CA LYS A 335 4.44 -7.22 -38.75
C LYS A 335 3.38 -6.47 -39.55
N TYR A 336 2.34 -5.98 -38.88
CA TYR A 336 1.20 -5.35 -39.54
C TYR A 336 1.22 -3.84 -39.39
N GLU A 337 0.58 -3.16 -40.33
CA GLU A 337 0.12 -1.79 -40.15
C GLU A 337 -1.28 -1.81 -39.53
N TRP A 338 -1.61 -0.76 -38.80
CA TRP A 338 -2.79 -0.72 -37.93
C TRP A 338 -3.72 0.41 -38.34
N VAL A 339 -5.01 0.10 -38.51
CA VAL A 339 -6.05 1.10 -38.76
C VAL A 339 -6.98 1.17 -37.56
N GLN A 340 -7.29 2.39 -37.12
CA GLN A 340 -8.24 2.61 -36.05
C GLN A 340 -9.64 2.16 -36.49
N THR A 341 -10.32 1.43 -35.61
CA THR A 341 -11.68 0.93 -35.80
C THR A 341 -12.46 1.06 -34.49
N ARG A 342 -13.71 0.57 -34.49
CA ARG A 342 -14.59 0.57 -33.32
C ARG A 342 -14.99 -0.86 -32.97
N SER A 343 -14.95 -1.19 -31.68
CA SER A 343 -15.50 -2.44 -31.16
C SER A 343 -17.03 -2.49 -31.37
N PRO A 344 -17.68 -3.66 -31.20
CA PRO A 344 -19.14 -3.73 -31.17
C PRO A 344 -19.80 -2.86 -30.09
N ALA A 345 -19.07 -2.54 -29.00
CA ALA A 345 -19.51 -1.61 -27.97
C ALA A 345 -19.23 -0.12 -28.28
N GLY A 346 -18.50 0.17 -29.36
CA GLY A 346 -18.13 1.53 -29.79
C GLY A 346 -16.79 2.05 -29.25
N ALA A 347 -16.00 1.22 -28.56
CA ALA A 347 -14.68 1.61 -28.04
C ALA A 347 -13.63 1.70 -29.17
N ILE A 348 -12.64 2.60 -29.02
CA ILE A 348 -11.50 2.75 -29.92
C ILE A 348 -10.57 1.55 -29.79
N GLN A 349 -10.30 0.89 -30.91
CA GLN A 349 -9.29 -0.15 -31.00
C GLN A 349 -8.66 -0.14 -32.39
N PHE A 350 -7.68 -1.01 -32.63
CA PHE A 350 -7.01 -1.13 -33.93
C PHE A 350 -7.17 -2.53 -34.51
N GLU A 351 -7.30 -2.59 -35.83
CA GLU A 351 -7.28 -3.84 -36.62
C GLU A 351 -6.13 -3.80 -37.62
N ALA A 352 -5.50 -4.96 -37.87
CA ALA A 352 -4.42 -5.08 -38.82
C ALA A 352 -4.89 -4.89 -40.28
N VAL A 353 -4.22 -4.01 -41.00
CA VAL A 353 -4.45 -3.74 -42.44
C VAL A 353 -3.97 -4.93 -43.27
N ASP A 354 -4.79 -5.35 -44.24
CA ASP A 354 -4.50 -6.44 -45.20
C ASP A 354 -4.04 -7.78 -44.58
N ALA A 355 -4.33 -8.00 -43.29
CA ALA A 355 -3.99 -9.24 -42.61
C ALA A 355 -5.02 -10.36 -42.89
N PRO A 356 -4.57 -11.63 -42.96
CA PRO A 356 -5.49 -12.77 -43.01
C PRO A 356 -6.23 -12.97 -41.68
N GLU A 357 -7.39 -13.61 -41.73
CA GLU A 357 -8.13 -14.04 -40.55
C GLU A 357 -7.46 -15.25 -39.90
N ILE A 358 -6.60 -14.99 -38.92
CA ILE A 358 -5.75 -15.99 -38.26
C ILE A 358 -6.01 -16.13 -36.76
N ILE A 359 -6.78 -15.21 -36.20
CA ILE A 359 -7.09 -15.17 -34.77
C ILE A 359 -8.34 -16.02 -34.52
N PRO A 360 -8.30 -17.01 -33.61
CA PRO A 360 -9.42 -17.90 -33.35
C PRO A 360 -10.53 -17.21 -32.56
N ASP A 361 -11.79 -17.55 -32.86
CA ASP A 361 -12.92 -17.19 -32.00
C ASP A 361 -12.93 -18.01 -30.70
N PRO A 362 -13.33 -17.42 -29.55
CA PRO A 362 -13.32 -18.12 -28.25
C PRO A 362 -14.34 -19.26 -28.12
N PHE A 363 -15.41 -19.28 -28.92
CA PHE A 363 -16.50 -20.26 -28.80
C PHE A 363 -16.86 -20.98 -30.11
N ASP A 364 -16.41 -20.49 -31.26
CA ASP A 364 -16.68 -21.10 -32.56
C ASP A 364 -15.38 -21.37 -33.36
N PRO A 365 -14.87 -22.62 -33.37
CA PRO A 365 -13.60 -22.94 -34.03
C PRO A 365 -13.63 -22.76 -35.56
N SER A 366 -14.82 -22.60 -36.16
CA SER A 366 -14.97 -22.32 -37.60
C SER A 366 -14.78 -20.84 -37.94
N LYS A 367 -14.85 -19.95 -36.96
CA LYS A 367 -14.70 -18.50 -37.12
C LYS A 367 -13.29 -18.06 -36.79
N LYS A 368 -12.81 -17.11 -37.59
CA LYS A 368 -11.56 -16.40 -37.34
C LYS A 368 -11.75 -14.91 -37.57
N ARG A 369 -10.84 -14.12 -37.02
CA ARG A 369 -10.78 -12.67 -37.19
C ARG A 369 -9.35 -12.21 -37.50
N LYS A 370 -9.21 -10.96 -37.90
CA LYS A 370 -7.88 -10.34 -38.07
C LYS A 370 -7.26 -10.01 -36.70
N PRO A 371 -5.92 -9.87 -36.62
CA PRO A 371 -5.25 -9.34 -35.45
C PRO A 371 -5.77 -7.96 -35.08
N THR A 372 -5.84 -7.70 -33.77
CA THR A 372 -6.32 -6.43 -33.19
C THR A 372 -5.40 -6.01 -32.05
N MET A 373 -5.33 -4.71 -31.76
CA MET A 373 -4.52 -4.11 -30.69
C MET A 373 -5.29 -2.97 -30.00
N LEU A 374 -4.93 -2.71 -28.74
CA LEU A 374 -5.36 -1.51 -28.01
C LEU A 374 -4.53 -0.29 -28.43
N VAL A 375 -5.00 0.92 -28.11
CA VAL A 375 -4.23 2.16 -28.29
C VAL A 375 -2.92 2.07 -27.51
N THR A 376 -2.98 1.58 -26.27
CA THR A 376 -1.84 1.42 -25.36
C THR A 376 -0.84 0.34 -25.81
N ASP A 377 -1.29 -0.66 -26.57
CA ASP A 377 -0.37 -1.66 -27.14
C ASP A 377 0.48 -1.04 -28.25
N LEU A 378 -0.16 -0.24 -29.10
CA LEU A 378 0.53 0.48 -30.17
C LEU A 378 1.52 1.51 -29.63
N THR A 379 1.27 2.09 -28.45
CA THR A 379 2.24 2.96 -27.77
C THR A 379 3.60 2.31 -27.62
N LEU A 380 3.66 0.99 -27.39
CA LEU A 380 4.92 0.25 -27.26
C LEU A 380 5.75 0.21 -28.54
N ARG A 381 5.12 0.45 -29.71
CA ARG A 381 5.77 0.58 -31.01
C ARG A 381 6.08 2.03 -31.38
N PHE A 382 5.30 3.00 -30.90
CA PHE A 382 5.40 4.39 -31.35
C PHE A 382 6.21 5.29 -30.41
N ASP A 383 6.30 4.99 -29.11
CA ASP A 383 7.22 5.69 -28.20
C ASP A 383 8.67 5.27 -28.48
N PRO A 384 9.63 6.20 -28.65
CA PRO A 384 11.00 5.86 -29.04
C PRO A 384 11.77 4.93 -28.09
N GLU A 385 11.50 4.97 -26.77
CA GLU A 385 12.20 4.11 -25.81
C GLU A 385 11.50 2.77 -25.67
N PHE A 386 10.16 2.75 -25.61
CA PHE A 386 9.41 1.49 -25.63
C PHE A 386 9.62 0.71 -26.93
N GLU A 387 9.76 1.40 -28.07
CA GLU A 387 9.99 0.77 -29.37
C GLU A 387 11.30 -0.01 -29.38
N LYS A 388 12.39 0.58 -28.85
CA LYS A 388 13.69 -0.08 -28.78
C LYS A 388 13.62 -1.36 -27.95
N ILE A 389 12.93 -1.30 -26.81
CA ILE A 389 12.75 -2.45 -25.91
C ILE A 389 11.88 -3.51 -26.60
N SER A 390 10.75 -3.10 -27.19
CA SER A 390 9.81 -3.99 -27.90
C SER A 390 10.47 -4.66 -29.10
N ARG A 391 11.29 -3.94 -29.87
CA ARG A 391 12.05 -4.49 -30.99
C ARG A 391 13.14 -5.44 -30.52
N ARG A 392 13.79 -5.18 -29.37
CA ARG A 392 14.71 -6.13 -28.76
C ARG A 392 13.98 -7.42 -28.35
N PHE A 393 12.82 -7.31 -27.69
CA PHE A 393 12.00 -8.47 -27.30
C PHE A 393 11.42 -9.24 -28.50
N LEU A 394 11.10 -8.56 -29.60
CA LEU A 394 10.77 -9.22 -30.87
C LEU A 394 11.94 -10.08 -31.38
N ASN A 395 13.15 -9.52 -31.40
CA ASN A 395 14.33 -10.18 -31.97
C ASN A 395 15.00 -11.19 -31.03
N ASP A 396 14.80 -11.05 -29.73
CA ASP A 396 15.29 -11.92 -28.67
C ASP A 396 14.15 -12.29 -27.70
N PRO A 397 13.36 -13.33 -28.03
CA PRO A 397 12.28 -13.80 -27.16
C PRO A 397 12.77 -14.29 -25.79
N GLN A 398 14.05 -14.67 -25.66
CA GLN A 398 14.58 -15.11 -24.36
C GLN A 398 14.78 -13.93 -23.42
N ALA A 399 15.30 -12.80 -23.92
CA ALA A 399 15.37 -11.56 -23.15
C ALA A 399 13.98 -11.11 -22.67
N PHE A 400 12.96 -11.25 -23.52
CA PHE A 400 11.57 -10.99 -23.14
C PHE A 400 11.08 -11.93 -22.03
N ASN A 401 11.29 -13.24 -22.18
CA ASN A 401 10.89 -14.23 -21.18
C ASN A 401 11.51 -13.94 -19.81
N GLU A 402 12.80 -13.59 -19.77
CA GLU A 402 13.51 -13.27 -18.53
C GLU A 402 13.02 -11.98 -17.88
N ALA A 403 12.82 -10.93 -18.68
CA ALA A 403 12.28 -9.66 -18.20
C ALA A 403 10.86 -9.82 -17.65
N PHE A 404 9.97 -10.52 -18.37
CA PHE A 404 8.60 -10.76 -17.92
C PHE A 404 8.55 -11.63 -16.67
N ALA A 405 9.37 -12.69 -16.57
CA ALA A 405 9.39 -13.55 -15.38
C ALA A 405 9.76 -12.76 -14.11
N ARG A 406 10.76 -11.89 -14.21
CA ARG A 406 11.23 -11.05 -13.11
C ARG A 406 10.24 -9.93 -12.78
N ALA A 407 9.71 -9.24 -13.79
CA ALA A 407 8.74 -8.17 -13.61
C ALA A 407 7.41 -8.69 -13.03
N TRP A 408 6.92 -9.86 -13.48
CA TRP A 408 5.74 -10.51 -12.91
C TRP A 408 5.95 -10.88 -11.43
N PHE A 409 7.12 -11.43 -11.09
CA PHE A 409 7.44 -11.75 -9.70
C PHE A 409 7.51 -10.49 -8.83
N LYS A 410 8.19 -9.44 -9.30
CA LYS A 410 8.22 -8.12 -8.63
C LYS A 410 6.82 -7.56 -8.43
N LEU A 411 6.01 -7.48 -9.49
CA LEU A 411 4.62 -7.01 -9.44
C LEU A 411 3.86 -7.70 -8.31
N THR A 412 3.93 -9.02 -8.29
CA THR A 412 3.10 -9.83 -7.42
C THR A 412 3.62 -9.90 -5.99
N HIS A 413 4.87 -9.49 -5.71
CA HIS A 413 5.50 -9.62 -4.38
C HIS A 413 6.07 -8.31 -3.79
N ARG A 414 5.99 -7.18 -4.51
CA ARG A 414 6.56 -5.87 -4.11
C ARG A 414 6.05 -5.33 -2.77
N ASP A 415 4.87 -5.75 -2.33
CA ASP A 415 4.22 -5.34 -1.08
C ASP A 415 4.27 -6.42 0.03
N MET A 416 5.05 -7.47 -0.19
CA MET A 416 5.29 -8.51 0.81
C MET A 416 6.42 -8.16 1.78
N GLY A 417 7.16 -7.08 1.57
CA GLY A 417 8.32 -6.72 2.40
C GLY A 417 9.48 -7.72 2.27
N PRO A 418 10.31 -7.86 3.33
CA PRO A 418 11.51 -8.69 3.30
C PRO A 418 11.23 -10.15 2.99
N LYS A 419 12.18 -10.81 2.32
CA LYS A 419 12.11 -12.23 1.94
C LYS A 419 11.89 -13.20 3.10
N ALA A 420 12.22 -12.82 4.34
CA ALA A 420 11.89 -13.59 5.55
C ALA A 420 10.37 -13.87 5.69
N ARG A 421 9.52 -13.02 5.10
CA ARG A 421 8.07 -13.21 5.07
C ARG A 421 7.59 -14.26 4.07
N TYR A 422 8.44 -14.68 3.14
CA TYR A 422 8.03 -15.51 2.01
C TYR A 422 8.06 -16.97 2.45
N ILE A 423 6.97 -17.70 2.18
CA ILE A 423 6.82 -19.11 2.53
C ILE A 423 6.42 -19.94 1.32
N GLY A 424 6.72 -21.24 1.38
CA GLY A 424 6.39 -22.21 0.34
C GLY A 424 7.61 -22.70 -0.45
N PRO A 425 7.41 -23.74 -1.28
CA PRO A 425 8.51 -24.48 -1.89
C PRO A 425 9.11 -23.81 -3.14
N GLU A 426 8.50 -22.74 -3.65
CA GLU A 426 8.85 -22.09 -4.93
C GLU A 426 9.43 -20.69 -4.77
N VAL A 427 9.82 -20.31 -3.54
CA VAL A 427 10.46 -19.02 -3.28
C VAL A 427 11.80 -18.95 -4.04
N PRO A 428 12.00 -17.96 -4.93
CA PRO A 428 13.26 -17.81 -5.65
C PRO A 428 14.45 -17.67 -4.71
N LYS A 429 15.56 -18.33 -5.05
CA LYS A 429 16.79 -18.27 -4.23
C LYS A 429 17.52 -16.94 -4.34
N GLU A 430 17.44 -16.29 -5.50
CA GLU A 430 18.04 -14.97 -5.75
C GLU A 430 17.39 -13.91 -4.83
N ASP A 431 18.21 -13.00 -4.32
CA ASP A 431 17.75 -11.81 -3.61
C ASP A 431 17.67 -10.66 -4.61
N LEU A 432 16.53 -9.99 -4.68
CA LEU A 432 16.28 -8.91 -5.63
C LEU A 432 16.32 -7.58 -4.88
N ILE A 433 16.90 -6.54 -5.49
CA ILE A 433 17.15 -5.26 -4.82
C ILE A 433 15.88 -4.62 -4.25
N TRP A 434 14.74 -4.74 -4.94
CA TRP A 434 13.45 -4.20 -4.50
C TRP A 434 12.87 -4.91 -3.26
N GLN A 435 13.44 -6.05 -2.84
CA GLN A 435 13.09 -6.74 -1.59
C GLN A 435 13.80 -6.15 -0.37
N ASP A 436 14.58 -5.08 -0.56
CA ASP A 436 15.45 -4.46 0.45
C ASP A 436 16.29 -5.51 1.19
N PRO A 437 17.09 -6.33 0.47
CA PRO A 437 17.67 -7.57 1.01
C PRO A 437 18.57 -7.32 2.22
N LEU A 438 18.55 -8.27 3.14
CA LEU A 438 19.36 -8.26 4.36
C LEU A 438 20.33 -9.44 4.31
N PRO A 439 21.58 -9.28 4.78
CA PRO A 439 22.52 -10.41 4.89
C PRO A 439 22.07 -11.38 5.99
N HIS A 440 22.69 -12.57 6.01
CA HIS A 440 22.50 -13.50 7.10
C HIS A 440 23.03 -12.93 8.42
N ALA A 441 22.39 -13.31 9.53
CA ALA A 441 22.83 -12.95 10.86
C ALA A 441 24.24 -13.47 11.14
N PHE A 442 25.13 -12.55 11.53
CA PHE A 442 26.51 -12.85 11.92
C PHE A 442 26.66 -12.94 13.44
N PHE A 443 25.95 -12.09 14.17
CA PHE A 443 26.01 -12.01 15.63
C PHE A 443 24.83 -12.74 16.28
N ASN A 444 25.05 -13.27 17.48
CA ASN A 444 24.01 -13.83 18.36
C ASN A 444 24.35 -13.50 19.82
N PRO A 445 24.14 -12.25 20.26
CA PRO A 445 24.57 -11.80 21.59
C PRO A 445 23.82 -12.53 22.69
N SER A 446 24.54 -12.95 23.74
CA SER A 446 23.94 -13.51 24.95
C SER A 446 23.29 -12.43 25.82
N GLU A 447 22.51 -12.84 26.84
CA GLU A 447 21.99 -11.90 27.83
C GLU A 447 23.09 -11.09 28.54
N GLU A 448 24.26 -11.70 28.77
CA GLU A 448 25.41 -11.03 29.39
C GLU A 448 26.00 -9.98 28.44
N ASP A 449 26.10 -10.28 27.14
CA ASP A 449 26.55 -9.32 26.13
C ASP A 449 25.61 -8.11 26.06
N ILE A 450 24.30 -8.35 26.09
CA ILE A 450 23.29 -7.29 26.11
C ILE A 450 23.44 -6.42 27.36
N LEU A 451 23.64 -7.01 28.54
CA LEU A 451 23.86 -6.24 29.78
C LEU A 451 25.12 -5.38 29.72
N LYS A 452 26.23 -5.93 29.20
CA LYS A 452 27.48 -5.17 28.99
C LYS A 452 27.29 -4.03 28.02
N LEU A 453 26.66 -4.28 26.87
CA LEU A 453 26.37 -3.25 25.87
C LEU A 453 25.49 -2.14 26.44
N LYS A 454 24.44 -2.48 27.21
CA LYS A 454 23.61 -1.48 27.90
C LYS A 454 24.43 -0.61 28.84
N ALA A 455 25.33 -1.20 29.62
CA ALA A 455 26.22 -0.44 30.51
C ALA A 455 27.17 0.48 29.74
N THR A 456 27.75 0.00 28.62
CA THR A 456 28.62 0.80 27.75
C THR A 456 27.87 1.96 27.11
N ILE A 457 26.67 1.72 26.58
CA ILE A 457 25.80 2.75 26.01
C ILE A 457 25.42 3.79 27.08
N ALA A 458 25.02 3.34 28.28
CA ALA A 458 24.70 4.24 29.39
C ALA A 458 25.88 5.14 29.81
N ALA A 459 27.11 4.65 29.65
CA ALA A 459 28.33 5.40 29.95
C ALA A 459 28.87 6.23 28.78
N SER A 460 28.20 6.24 27.62
CA SER A 460 28.67 6.91 26.39
C SER A 460 28.64 8.44 26.44
N GLY A 461 27.94 9.02 27.42
CA GLY A 461 27.71 10.47 27.54
C GLY A 461 26.57 11.01 26.66
N LEU A 462 25.91 10.15 25.87
CA LEU A 462 24.70 10.50 25.13
C LEU A 462 23.55 10.76 26.09
N SER A 463 22.74 11.78 25.78
CA SER A 463 21.52 12.08 26.54
C SER A 463 20.41 11.07 26.27
N VAL A 464 19.42 10.98 27.17
CA VAL A 464 18.20 10.19 26.97
C VAL A 464 17.54 10.53 25.62
N GLY A 465 17.37 11.82 25.32
CA GLY A 465 16.77 12.28 24.08
C GLY A 465 17.54 11.81 22.84
N GLU A 466 18.87 11.86 22.87
CA GLU A 466 19.72 11.37 21.76
C GLU A 466 19.60 9.85 21.55
N LEU A 467 19.63 9.08 22.64
CA LEU A 467 19.48 7.63 22.62
C LEU A 467 18.12 7.18 22.05
N VAL A 468 17.06 7.89 22.42
CA VAL A 468 15.70 7.61 21.94
C VAL A 468 15.53 8.08 20.49
N SER A 469 16.02 9.27 20.15
CA SER A 469 15.92 9.83 18.80
C SER A 469 16.62 8.98 17.73
N VAL A 470 17.80 8.42 18.00
CA VAL A 470 18.50 7.57 17.02
C VAL A 470 17.77 6.25 16.77
N ALA A 471 17.20 5.63 17.82
CA ALA A 471 16.41 4.42 17.68
C ALA A 471 15.09 4.69 16.93
N TRP A 472 14.39 5.77 17.28
CA TRP A 472 13.16 6.17 16.61
C TRP A 472 13.39 6.52 15.13
N ALA A 473 14.44 7.28 14.82
CA ALA A 473 14.81 7.64 13.45
C ALA A 473 15.00 6.39 12.57
N SER A 474 15.55 5.31 13.14
CA SER A 474 15.72 4.04 12.42
C SER A 474 14.38 3.31 12.25
N ALA A 475 13.66 3.06 13.34
CA ALA A 475 12.47 2.21 13.33
C ALA A 475 11.26 2.87 12.64
N SER A 476 11.13 4.19 12.76
CA SER A 476 9.97 4.93 12.24
C SER A 476 9.92 4.98 10.72
N THR A 477 10.92 4.51 9.98
CA THR A 477 10.83 4.37 8.52
C THR A 477 9.88 3.25 8.09
N PHE A 478 9.52 2.34 9.01
CA PHE A 478 8.59 1.26 8.72
C PHE A 478 7.23 1.77 8.24
N ARG A 479 6.63 1.03 7.30
CA ARG A 479 5.26 1.26 6.84
C ARG A 479 4.55 -0.07 6.55
N GLY A 480 3.39 -0.29 7.17
CA GLY A 480 2.72 -1.59 7.25
C GLY A 480 1.94 -2.00 5.99
N GLY A 481 1.75 -1.08 5.04
CA GLY A 481 1.17 -1.39 3.73
C GLY A 481 2.01 -2.42 2.98
N ASP A 482 3.25 -2.04 2.66
CA ASP A 482 4.21 -2.85 1.90
C ASP A 482 5.32 -3.49 2.75
N LYS A 483 5.37 -3.16 4.05
CA LYS A 483 6.30 -3.72 5.05
C LYS A 483 7.76 -3.39 4.76
N ARG A 484 8.01 -2.25 4.10
CA ARG A 484 9.34 -1.67 3.91
C ARG A 484 9.75 -0.80 5.11
N GLY A 485 11.04 -0.50 5.19
CA GLY A 485 11.63 0.28 6.28
C GLY A 485 11.77 -0.51 7.59
N GLY A 486 12.11 0.20 8.67
CA GLY A 486 12.37 -0.38 9.99
C GLY A 486 13.84 -0.28 10.42
N ALA A 487 14.14 -0.83 11.60
CA ALA A 487 15.46 -0.74 12.22
C ALA A 487 16.44 -1.83 11.77
N ASN A 488 15.95 -2.96 11.27
CA ASN A 488 16.76 -4.05 10.76
C ASN A 488 17.46 -3.63 9.46
N GLY A 489 18.75 -3.95 9.36
CA GLY A 489 19.63 -3.45 8.30
C GLY A 489 20.44 -2.22 8.68
N ALA A 490 20.17 -1.55 9.82
CA ALA A 490 20.86 -0.31 10.21
C ALA A 490 20.92 0.75 9.08
N ARG A 491 19.90 0.80 8.21
CA ARG A 491 19.92 1.67 7.02
C ARG A 491 19.97 3.15 7.33
N LEU A 492 19.64 3.54 8.57
CA LEU A 492 19.90 4.87 9.12
C LEU A 492 21.38 5.29 8.99
N ALA A 493 22.32 4.34 9.00
CA ALA A 493 23.75 4.59 8.85
C ALA A 493 24.23 4.63 7.39
N LEU A 494 23.34 4.37 6.42
CA LEU A 494 23.58 4.34 4.99
C LEU A 494 22.89 5.50 4.27
N ASP A 495 23.24 5.72 3.00
CA ASP A 495 22.52 6.65 2.15
C ASP A 495 21.20 6.02 1.67
N PRO A 496 20.10 6.80 1.59
CA PRO A 496 20.02 8.24 1.84
C PRO A 496 19.69 8.63 3.29
N GLN A 497 19.25 7.69 4.14
CA GLN A 497 18.66 8.01 5.45
C GLN A 497 19.55 8.82 6.38
N ARG A 498 20.86 8.58 6.33
CA ARG A 498 21.85 9.31 7.14
C ARG A 498 21.84 10.82 6.84
N GLY A 499 21.52 11.19 5.60
CA GLY A 499 21.54 12.57 5.10
C GLY A 499 20.23 13.34 5.25
N TRP A 500 19.13 12.69 5.65
CA TRP A 500 17.84 13.37 5.78
C TRP A 500 17.82 14.41 6.89
N ASP A 501 17.19 15.56 6.64
CA ASP A 501 17.13 16.69 7.58
C ASP A 501 16.50 16.29 8.92
N VAL A 502 15.45 15.47 8.88
CA VAL A 502 14.77 14.94 10.07
C VAL A 502 15.70 14.08 10.96
N ASN A 503 16.79 13.56 10.40
CA ASN A 503 17.74 12.67 11.06
C ASN A 503 19.01 13.37 11.56
N ALA A 504 19.08 14.71 11.53
CA ALA A 504 20.27 15.47 11.94
C ALA A 504 20.82 15.08 13.34
N THR A 505 19.93 14.88 14.32
CA THR A 505 20.31 14.40 15.66
C THR A 505 20.87 12.98 15.61
N ALA A 506 20.21 12.07 14.88
CA ALA A 506 20.68 10.68 14.74
C ALA A 506 22.06 10.61 14.04
N ALA A 507 22.27 11.41 12.99
CA ALA A 507 23.54 11.49 12.27
C ALA A 507 24.72 11.90 13.17
N ARG A 508 24.49 12.78 14.16
CA ARG A 508 25.47 13.14 15.18
C ARG A 508 25.76 12.03 16.19
N VAL A 509 24.76 11.22 16.52
CA VAL A 509 24.84 10.14 17.52
C VAL A 509 25.51 8.89 16.95
N LEU A 510 25.25 8.58 15.68
CA LEU A 510 25.73 7.37 15.00
C LEU A 510 27.24 7.11 15.16
N PRO A 511 28.17 8.08 15.02
CA PRO A 511 29.60 7.82 15.21
C PRO A 511 29.97 7.21 16.57
N VAL A 512 29.24 7.58 17.64
CA VAL A 512 29.46 7.01 18.99
C VAL A 512 29.01 5.55 19.03
N LEU A 513 27.82 5.26 18.49
CA LEU A 513 27.28 3.89 18.43
C LEU A 513 28.08 2.99 17.49
N GLU A 514 28.55 3.51 16.36
CA GLU A 514 29.49 2.83 15.46
C GLU A 514 30.81 2.51 16.17
N GLY A 515 31.27 3.39 17.07
CA GLY A 515 32.43 3.14 17.93
C GLY A 515 32.20 1.98 18.89
N ILE A 516 31.05 1.96 19.60
CA ILE A 516 30.66 0.86 20.49
C ILE A 516 30.55 -0.45 19.71
N TYR A 517 29.91 -0.42 18.54
CA TYR A 517 29.80 -1.55 17.62
C TYR A 517 31.18 -2.12 17.26
N LYS A 518 32.11 -1.26 16.80
CA LYS A 518 33.47 -1.67 16.40
C LYS A 518 34.29 -2.19 17.59
N SER A 519 34.13 -1.62 18.78
CA SER A 519 34.89 -2.02 19.96
C SER A 519 34.38 -3.30 20.62
N ALA A 520 33.07 -3.47 20.73
CA ALA A 520 32.47 -4.65 21.36
C ALA A 520 32.45 -5.84 20.40
N HIS A 521 32.04 -5.62 19.15
CA HIS A 521 31.94 -6.63 18.10
C HIS A 521 31.20 -7.92 18.53
N THR A 522 30.13 -7.76 19.30
CA THR A 522 29.27 -8.86 19.80
C THR A 522 27.82 -8.80 19.30
N ALA A 523 27.39 -7.65 18.76
CA ALA A 523 26.07 -7.40 18.20
C ALA A 523 26.19 -6.53 16.95
N SER A 524 25.16 -6.53 16.10
CA SER A 524 25.09 -5.65 14.91
C SER A 524 24.91 -4.18 15.30
N LEU A 525 25.23 -3.27 14.38
CA LEU A 525 24.93 -1.86 14.57
C LEU A 525 23.40 -1.64 14.68
N ALA A 526 22.60 -2.37 13.92
CA ALA A 526 21.14 -2.34 13.99
C ALA A 526 20.62 -2.65 15.41
N ASP A 527 21.15 -3.70 16.04
CA ASP A 527 20.81 -4.04 17.42
C ASP A 527 21.30 -2.98 18.41
N ILE A 528 22.50 -2.43 18.22
CA ILE A 528 23.04 -1.38 19.09
C ILE A 528 22.21 -0.08 19.01
N ILE A 529 21.73 0.30 17.82
CA ILE A 529 20.83 1.46 17.64
C ILE A 529 19.53 1.26 18.43
N VAL A 530 18.89 0.09 18.32
CA VAL A 530 17.65 -0.19 19.07
C VAL A 530 17.92 -0.32 20.57
N LEU A 531 19.03 -0.93 20.96
CA LEU A 531 19.45 -1.08 22.35
C LEU A 531 19.77 0.27 22.99
N ALA A 532 20.26 1.25 22.23
CA ALA A 532 20.43 2.63 22.69
C ALA A 532 19.10 3.23 23.15
N GLY A 533 18.04 3.11 22.34
CA GLY A 533 16.71 3.56 22.73
C GLY A 533 16.17 2.85 23.98
N VAL A 534 16.40 1.53 24.09
CA VAL A 534 16.09 0.74 25.29
C VAL A 534 16.74 1.32 26.55
N VAL A 535 18.04 1.63 26.48
CA VAL A 535 18.78 2.25 27.59
C VAL A 535 18.20 3.63 27.94
N GLY A 536 17.93 4.47 26.94
CA GLY A 536 17.36 5.79 27.15
C GLY A 536 16.01 5.74 27.88
N ILE A 537 15.13 4.81 27.50
CA ILE A 537 13.80 4.68 28.11
C ILE A 537 13.87 4.13 29.53
N GLU A 538 14.73 3.13 29.80
CA GLU A 538 14.91 2.63 31.16
C GLU A 538 15.48 3.70 32.10
N GLN A 539 16.44 4.51 31.62
CA GLN A 539 16.95 5.66 32.37
C GLN A 539 15.85 6.68 32.63
N ALA A 540 15.04 7.01 31.63
CA ALA A 540 13.95 7.98 31.75
C ALA A 540 12.84 7.53 32.71
N ALA A 541 12.47 6.24 32.66
CA ALA A 541 11.50 5.63 33.57
C ALA A 541 12.03 5.58 35.01
N SER A 542 13.30 5.20 35.18
CA SER A 542 13.96 5.20 36.50
C SER A 542 14.00 6.61 37.10
N ALA A 543 14.33 7.63 36.30
CA ALA A 543 14.28 9.03 36.72
C ALA A 543 12.85 9.51 37.07
N ALA A 544 11.83 8.86 36.52
CA ALA A 544 10.43 9.06 36.87
C ALA A 544 9.97 8.25 38.10
N GLY A 545 10.87 7.50 38.74
CA GLY A 545 10.58 6.67 39.91
C GLY A 545 9.93 5.32 39.58
N VAL A 546 9.93 4.90 38.30
CA VAL A 546 9.35 3.62 37.86
C VAL A 546 10.45 2.68 37.40
N SER A 547 10.62 1.56 38.10
CA SER A 547 11.52 0.49 37.67
C SER A 547 10.81 -0.40 36.66
N ILE A 548 11.28 -0.40 35.42
CA ILE A 548 10.75 -1.23 34.34
C ILE A 548 11.90 -1.76 33.48
N LYS A 549 11.81 -3.04 33.09
CA LYS A 549 12.70 -3.63 32.07
C LYS A 549 12.03 -3.43 30.73
N VAL A 550 12.72 -2.81 29.78
CA VAL A 550 12.21 -2.67 28.41
C VAL A 550 12.60 -3.92 27.62
N PRO A 551 11.64 -4.69 27.09
CA PRO A 551 11.92 -5.85 26.24
C PRO A 551 12.83 -5.49 25.05
N PHE A 552 13.83 -6.33 24.80
CA PHE A 552 14.74 -6.21 23.66
C PHE A 552 14.95 -7.60 23.06
N ALA A 553 14.71 -7.71 21.75
CA ALA A 553 15.01 -8.92 20.99
C ALA A 553 16.22 -8.64 20.09
N PRO A 554 17.37 -9.31 20.29
CA PRO A 554 18.50 -9.20 19.38
C PRO A 554 18.24 -9.97 18.08
N GLY A 555 19.17 -9.90 17.13
CA GLY A 555 19.17 -10.67 15.88
C GLY A 555 19.05 -9.82 14.62
N ARG A 556 18.97 -8.49 14.74
CA ARG A 556 19.03 -7.61 13.57
C ARG A 556 20.40 -7.70 12.92
N VAL A 557 20.47 -7.37 11.64
CA VAL A 557 21.69 -7.40 10.83
C VAL A 557 21.98 -6.04 10.23
N ASP A 558 23.20 -5.86 9.72
CA ASP A 558 23.62 -4.62 9.07
C ASP A 558 23.59 -4.81 7.55
N ALA A 559 22.72 -4.07 6.86
CA ALA A 559 22.66 -4.05 5.42
C ALA A 559 23.91 -3.36 4.85
N ARG A 560 24.17 -3.60 3.57
CA ARG A 560 25.20 -2.88 2.82
C ARG A 560 24.59 -1.85 1.87
N GLN A 561 25.39 -0.91 1.40
CA GLN A 561 24.93 0.09 0.44
C GLN A 561 24.48 -0.52 -0.89
N ASP A 562 25.13 -1.59 -1.37
CA ASP A 562 24.72 -2.34 -2.56
C ASP A 562 23.41 -3.13 -2.39
N GLN A 563 22.88 -3.20 -1.16
CA GLN A 563 21.58 -3.79 -0.81
C GLN A 563 20.52 -2.71 -0.50
N THR A 564 20.82 -1.44 -0.80
CA THR A 564 19.98 -0.28 -0.47
C THR A 564 19.85 0.61 -1.69
N ASP A 565 18.71 0.49 -2.37
CA ASP A 565 18.38 1.33 -3.53
C ASP A 565 18.01 2.74 -3.06
N ILE A 566 18.83 3.72 -3.43
CA ILE A 566 18.69 5.10 -2.95
C ILE A 566 17.33 5.69 -3.37
N GLU A 567 16.92 5.50 -4.62
CA GLU A 567 15.67 6.07 -5.13
C GLU A 567 14.45 5.47 -4.41
N MET A 568 14.48 4.16 -4.15
CA MET A 568 13.40 3.49 -3.42
C MET A 568 13.37 3.83 -1.94
N PHE A 569 14.52 4.13 -1.32
CA PHE A 569 14.57 4.55 0.09
C PHE A 569 14.20 6.00 0.29
N GLU A 570 14.42 6.88 -0.69
CA GLU A 570 14.00 8.28 -0.63
C GLU A 570 12.47 8.42 -0.51
N LEU A 571 11.71 7.46 -1.05
CA LEU A 571 10.26 7.37 -0.87
C LEU A 571 9.83 7.13 0.60
N LEU A 572 10.76 6.75 1.47
CA LEU A 572 10.52 6.58 2.90
C LEU A 572 10.89 7.82 3.72
N GLU A 573 11.46 8.86 3.10
CA GLU A 573 11.73 10.12 3.79
C GLU A 573 10.40 10.75 4.24
N PRO A 574 10.19 10.96 5.54
CA PRO A 574 8.92 11.49 6.01
C PRO A 574 8.76 12.95 5.62
N ILE A 575 7.67 13.32 4.94
CA ILE A 575 7.34 14.74 4.72
C ILE A 575 6.87 15.45 6.00
N ALA A 576 6.51 14.68 7.03
CA ALA A 576 6.24 15.11 8.40
C ALA A 576 6.48 13.95 9.37
N ASP A 577 6.99 14.27 10.57
CA ASP A 577 7.11 13.32 11.68
C ASP A 577 6.61 14.00 12.96
N GLY A 578 5.32 13.81 13.25
CA GLY A 578 4.69 14.37 14.45
C GLY A 578 5.24 13.79 15.76
N PHE A 579 5.94 12.65 15.74
CA PHE A 579 6.59 12.10 16.93
C PHE A 579 7.87 12.87 17.27
N ARG A 580 8.56 13.44 16.27
CA ARG A 580 9.73 14.31 16.43
C ARG A 580 9.47 15.79 16.11
N ASN A 581 8.20 16.19 16.00
CA ASN A 581 7.77 17.56 15.73
C ASN A 581 8.38 18.17 14.44
N TYR A 582 8.51 17.35 13.39
CA TYR A 582 9.10 17.74 12.11
C TYR A 582 8.04 17.93 11.02
N ARG A 583 8.23 18.95 10.17
CA ARG A 583 7.40 19.18 8.99
C ARG A 583 8.21 19.80 7.84
N ALA A 584 8.34 19.06 6.73
CA ALA A 584 9.09 19.51 5.55
C ALA A 584 8.22 20.23 4.51
N ARG A 585 6.98 19.74 4.31
CA ARG A 585 6.12 20.13 3.18
C ARG A 585 4.77 20.65 3.66
N PRO A 586 4.63 21.90 4.12
CA PRO A 586 3.39 22.43 4.72
C PRO A 586 2.19 22.46 3.75
N GLU A 587 2.44 22.47 2.44
CA GLU A 587 1.41 22.58 1.40
C GLU A 587 0.63 21.30 1.12
N VAL A 588 1.10 20.14 1.60
CA VAL A 588 0.51 18.82 1.25
C VAL A 588 -0.79 18.52 2.01
N SER A 589 -0.81 18.74 3.33
CA SER A 589 -1.95 18.42 4.21
C SER A 589 -1.76 19.03 5.60
N THR A 590 -2.77 19.01 6.46
CA THR A 590 -2.59 19.46 7.85
C THR A 590 -1.66 18.53 8.62
N THR A 591 -0.81 19.07 9.48
CA THR A 591 0.20 18.31 10.26
C THR A 591 -0.39 17.14 11.05
N GLU A 592 -1.55 17.31 11.67
CA GLU A 592 -2.24 16.24 12.39
C GLU A 592 -2.80 15.12 11.49
N SER A 593 -3.11 15.42 10.22
CA SER A 593 -3.55 14.39 9.26
C SER A 593 -2.38 13.50 8.87
N LEU A 594 -1.20 14.09 8.67
CA LEU A 594 0.04 13.33 8.42
C LEU A 594 0.49 12.54 9.66
N LEU A 595 0.22 13.03 10.87
CA LEU A 595 0.45 12.25 12.10
C LEU A 595 -0.44 10.99 12.12
N ILE A 596 -1.73 11.11 11.80
CA ILE A 596 -2.63 9.94 11.71
C ILE A 596 -2.17 8.99 10.61
N ASP A 597 -1.82 9.50 9.43
CA ASP A 597 -1.33 8.67 8.32
C ASP A 597 -0.06 7.91 8.72
N LYS A 598 0.89 8.59 9.37
CA LYS A 598 2.12 7.94 9.84
C LYS A 598 1.87 6.91 10.94
N ALA A 599 0.98 7.21 11.89
CA ALA A 599 0.59 6.27 12.93
C ALA A 599 -0.08 5.02 12.34
N GLN A 600 -0.91 5.19 11.31
CA GLN A 600 -1.53 4.09 10.59
C GLN A 600 -0.48 3.21 9.90
N GLN A 601 0.50 3.82 9.23
CA GLN A 601 1.62 3.08 8.64
C GLN A 601 2.45 2.32 9.68
N LEU A 602 2.58 2.84 10.90
CA LEU A 602 3.22 2.15 12.02
C LEU A 602 2.29 1.15 12.73
N THR A 603 1.09 0.90 12.21
CA THR A 603 0.07 0.00 12.77
C THR A 603 -0.40 0.38 14.17
N LEU A 604 -0.25 1.66 14.55
CA LEU A 604 -0.58 2.15 15.88
C LEU A 604 -2.07 2.40 16.02
N THR A 605 -2.60 2.07 17.19
CA THR A 605 -3.91 2.53 17.65
C THR A 605 -3.85 3.99 18.11
N ALA A 606 -4.99 4.65 18.23
CA ALA A 606 -5.04 6.01 18.76
C ALA A 606 -4.43 6.13 20.18
N PRO A 607 -4.66 5.20 21.12
CA PRO A 607 -3.95 5.20 22.41
C PRO A 607 -2.45 5.04 22.32
N GLU A 608 -1.95 4.14 21.46
CA GLU A 608 -0.50 3.94 21.27
C GLU A 608 0.17 5.16 20.64
N MET A 609 -0.44 5.76 19.63
CA MET A 609 0.05 7.02 19.05
C MET A 609 0.08 8.14 20.11
N THR A 610 -0.99 8.28 20.89
CA THR A 610 -1.10 9.31 21.93
C THR A 610 0.00 9.18 22.96
N VAL A 611 0.17 7.98 23.54
CA VAL A 611 1.19 7.74 24.57
C VAL A 611 2.60 7.97 24.03
N LEU A 612 2.88 7.54 22.78
CA LEU A 612 4.16 7.77 22.12
C LEU A 612 4.44 9.25 21.92
N VAL A 613 3.50 10.04 21.37
CA VAL A 613 3.74 11.49 21.19
C VAL A 613 4.02 12.16 22.54
N GLY A 614 3.19 11.93 23.55
CA GLY A 614 3.39 12.53 24.88
C GLY A 614 4.73 12.16 25.52
N GLY A 615 5.14 10.89 25.42
CA GLY A 615 6.44 10.42 25.91
C GLY A 615 7.61 11.03 25.13
N MET A 616 7.54 11.01 23.80
CA MET A 616 8.58 11.57 22.94
C MET A 616 8.84 13.06 23.25
N ARG A 617 7.79 13.83 23.58
CA ARG A 617 7.95 15.24 24.02
C ARG A 617 8.70 15.39 25.32
N VAL A 618 8.31 14.69 26.38
CA VAL A 618 8.99 14.82 27.68
C VAL A 618 10.41 14.24 27.65
N LEU A 619 10.72 13.37 26.70
CA LEU A 619 12.07 12.85 26.46
C LEU A 619 12.96 13.82 25.67
N GLY A 620 12.43 14.91 25.13
CA GLY A 620 13.20 15.92 24.40
C GLY A 620 13.72 15.42 23.04
N THR A 621 12.87 14.71 22.28
CA THR A 621 13.26 14.02 21.04
C THR A 621 12.93 14.77 19.76
N ASN A 622 12.59 16.07 19.83
CA ASN A 622 12.32 16.87 18.65
C ASN A 622 13.53 16.87 17.70
N PHE A 623 13.28 16.81 16.39
CA PHE A 623 14.31 16.56 15.38
C PHE A 623 15.49 17.56 15.44
N ASP A 624 15.17 18.82 15.77
CA ASP A 624 16.08 19.97 15.86
C ASP A 624 16.40 20.39 17.31
N GLY A 625 15.90 19.68 18.32
CA GLY A 625 16.03 20.05 19.74
C GLY A 625 15.16 21.22 20.19
N SER A 626 14.21 21.67 19.36
CA SER A 626 13.24 22.71 19.73
C SER A 626 12.43 22.35 20.98
N GLN A 627 11.89 23.37 21.65
CA GLN A 627 11.05 23.20 22.85
C GLN A 627 9.55 23.11 22.53
N HIS A 628 9.19 22.98 21.24
CA HIS A 628 7.80 22.84 20.82
C HIS A 628 7.21 21.54 21.38
N GLY A 629 6.10 21.63 22.12
CA GLY A 629 5.45 20.47 22.73
C GLY A 629 6.16 19.94 23.98
N VAL A 630 7.34 20.43 24.36
CA VAL A 630 8.10 19.96 25.53
C VAL A 630 7.52 20.61 26.79
N PHE A 631 6.31 20.19 27.17
CA PHE A 631 5.59 20.76 28.32
C PHE A 631 6.03 20.10 29.63
N THR A 632 7.32 20.23 29.96
CA THR A 632 7.89 19.73 31.22
C THR A 632 9.10 20.58 31.61
N ASP A 633 9.33 20.74 32.91
CA ASP A 633 10.55 21.34 33.45
C ASP A 633 11.63 20.27 33.75
N ARG A 634 11.37 18.99 33.41
CA ARG A 634 12.29 17.85 33.59
C ARG A 634 12.48 17.03 32.29
N PRO A 635 13.00 17.62 31.19
CA PRO A 635 13.27 16.87 29.97
C PRO A 635 14.15 15.64 30.23
N GLY A 636 13.83 14.52 29.58
CA GLY A 636 14.49 13.23 29.78
C GLY A 636 13.87 12.37 30.89
N VAL A 637 12.84 12.85 31.58
CA VAL A 637 12.05 12.07 32.56
C VAL A 637 10.73 11.61 31.92
N LEU A 638 10.50 10.30 31.87
CA LEU A 638 9.28 9.73 31.26
C LEU A 638 8.08 9.93 32.19
N SER A 639 7.34 11.02 31.98
CA SER A 639 6.26 11.50 32.85
C SER A 639 5.03 11.91 32.05
N THR A 640 3.90 12.09 32.76
CA THR A 640 2.63 12.55 32.18
C THR A 640 2.58 14.06 31.92
N ASP A 641 3.69 14.78 32.17
CA ASP A 641 3.76 16.25 32.18
C ASP A 641 3.22 16.89 30.88
N PHE A 642 3.46 16.26 29.72
CA PHE A 642 2.89 16.71 28.43
C PHE A 642 1.36 16.86 28.50
N PHE A 643 0.65 15.83 28.93
CA PHE A 643 -0.82 15.84 28.97
C PHE A 643 -1.36 16.72 30.08
N VAL A 644 -0.73 16.69 31.26
CA VAL A 644 -1.11 17.51 32.41
C VAL A 644 -1.05 19.00 32.04
N ASN A 645 0.05 19.45 31.43
CA ASN A 645 0.24 20.86 31.08
C ASN A 645 -0.56 21.28 29.84
N LEU A 646 -0.76 20.38 28.87
CA LEU A 646 -1.60 20.63 27.69
C LEU A 646 -3.06 20.91 28.08
N LEU A 647 -3.60 20.14 29.03
CA LEU A 647 -5.00 20.22 29.46
C LEU A 647 -5.22 21.21 30.61
N ASP A 648 -4.16 21.81 31.15
CA ASP A 648 -4.26 22.81 32.20
C ASP A 648 -4.88 24.11 31.68
N MET A 649 -6.06 24.42 32.21
CA MET A 649 -6.83 25.60 31.84
C MET A 649 -6.21 26.92 32.29
N ARG A 650 -5.13 26.93 33.07
CA ARG A 650 -4.32 28.14 33.31
C ARG A 650 -3.64 28.63 32.03
N HIS A 651 -3.41 27.75 31.06
CA HIS A 651 -2.83 28.11 29.76
C HIS A 651 -3.93 28.47 28.75
N GLU A 652 -3.72 29.57 28.03
CA GLU A 652 -4.47 29.96 26.83
C GLU A 652 -3.58 29.77 25.60
N TRP A 653 -4.07 29.03 24.60
CA TRP A 653 -3.34 28.77 23.37
C TRP A 653 -3.73 29.77 22.28
N LYS A 654 -2.74 30.42 21.66
CA LYS A 654 -2.92 31.34 20.53
C LYS A 654 -1.96 30.98 19.40
N ALA A 655 -2.43 31.04 18.16
CA ALA A 655 -1.56 30.91 17.00
C ALA A 655 -0.60 32.11 16.96
N VAL A 656 0.67 31.86 16.60
CA VAL A 656 1.68 32.91 16.46
C VAL A 656 1.46 33.74 15.20
N ASP A 657 0.90 33.13 14.15
CA ASP A 657 0.61 33.76 12.87
C ASP A 657 -0.57 33.09 12.14
N GLU A 658 -0.83 33.53 10.91
CA GLU A 658 -1.93 33.03 10.07
C GLU A 658 -1.73 31.61 9.55
N SER A 659 -0.49 31.09 9.54
CA SER A 659 -0.21 29.70 9.13
C SER A 659 -0.86 28.71 10.09
N LYS A 660 -1.01 29.08 11.37
CA LYS A 660 -1.54 28.24 12.45
C LYS A 660 -0.81 26.89 12.53
N GLU A 661 0.50 26.89 12.26
CA GLU A 661 1.38 25.75 12.51
C GLU A 661 2.08 25.86 13.87
N LEU A 662 2.36 27.07 14.35
CA LEU A 662 2.97 27.35 15.64
C LEU A 662 2.02 28.10 16.58
N PHE A 663 2.06 27.73 17.86
CA PHE A 663 1.19 28.26 18.91
C PHE A 663 1.98 28.58 20.17
N GLU A 664 1.53 29.60 20.89
CA GLU A 664 1.99 29.95 22.23
C GLU A 664 0.93 29.59 23.27
N GLY A 665 1.35 28.90 24.32
CA GLY A 665 0.58 28.67 25.54
C GLY A 665 0.95 29.75 26.56
N ARG A 666 0.04 30.68 26.80
CA ARG A 666 0.24 31.82 27.72
C ARG A 666 -0.49 31.58 29.04
N ASP A 667 0.12 31.96 30.16
CA ASP A 667 -0.62 32.02 31.42
C ASP A 667 -1.77 33.04 31.29
N ARG A 668 -2.98 32.63 31.66
CA ARG A 668 -4.18 33.46 31.49
C ARG A 668 -4.20 34.72 32.34
N LEU A 669 -3.48 34.75 33.46
CA LEU A 669 -3.48 35.87 34.39
C LEU A 669 -2.36 36.87 34.05
N SER A 670 -1.13 36.39 33.84
CA SER A 670 0.02 37.24 33.53
C SER A 670 0.17 37.56 32.04
N GLY A 671 -0.36 36.69 31.16
CA GLY A 671 -0.15 36.76 29.72
C GLY A 671 1.23 36.28 29.25
N GLU A 672 2.10 35.85 30.17
CA GLU A 672 3.45 35.38 29.87
C GLU A 672 3.41 34.07 29.08
N VAL A 673 4.27 33.95 28.06
CA VAL A 673 4.43 32.70 27.29
C VAL A 673 5.11 31.67 28.17
N LYS A 674 4.41 30.57 28.46
CA LYS A 674 4.94 29.45 29.23
C LYS A 674 5.44 28.32 28.32
N TYR A 675 4.71 28.04 27.23
CA TYR A 675 5.03 26.97 26.29
C TYR A 675 4.86 27.40 24.84
N THR A 676 5.50 26.67 23.93
CA THR A 676 5.22 26.74 22.49
C THR A 676 4.88 25.35 21.97
N ALA A 677 4.07 25.27 20.93
CA ALA A 677 3.50 24.01 20.45
C ALA A 677 3.25 24.05 18.95
N THR A 678 3.26 22.88 18.31
CA THR A 678 2.78 22.71 16.94
C THR A 678 1.36 22.15 16.91
N ARG A 679 0.80 21.99 15.71
CA ARG A 679 -0.46 21.24 15.52
C ARG A 679 -0.38 19.79 15.99
N ALA A 680 0.78 19.14 15.83
CA ALA A 680 0.97 17.76 16.30
C ALA A 680 0.87 17.65 17.83
N ASP A 681 1.08 18.74 18.55
CA ASP A 681 0.93 18.80 20.00
C ASP A 681 -0.52 19.11 20.40
N LEU A 682 -1.07 20.19 19.83
CA LEU A 682 -2.38 20.70 20.26
C LEU A 682 -3.57 19.86 19.78
N VAL A 683 -3.38 18.99 18.78
CA VAL A 683 -4.45 18.08 18.33
C VAL A 683 -4.97 17.20 19.47
N PHE A 684 -4.11 16.81 20.42
CA PHE A 684 -4.46 16.02 21.60
C PHE A 684 -5.26 16.81 22.65
N GLY A 685 -5.31 18.14 22.57
CA GLY A 685 -6.17 18.99 23.39
C GLY A 685 -7.47 19.40 22.68
N SER A 686 -7.59 19.12 21.38
CA SER A 686 -8.61 19.66 20.48
C SER A 686 -9.57 18.61 19.92
N ASN A 687 -9.05 17.55 19.29
CA ASN A 687 -9.89 16.48 18.75
C ASN A 687 -10.53 15.71 19.91
N SER A 688 -11.85 15.53 19.91
CA SER A 688 -12.58 14.97 21.05
C SER A 688 -12.18 13.54 21.41
N VAL A 689 -11.81 12.70 20.44
CA VAL A 689 -11.35 11.32 20.69
C VAL A 689 -9.94 11.32 21.26
N LEU A 690 -9.01 12.05 20.63
CA LEU A 690 -7.63 12.14 21.12
C LEU A 690 -7.55 12.82 22.48
N ARG A 691 -8.39 13.83 22.73
CA ARG A 691 -8.50 14.49 24.03
C ARG A 691 -8.98 13.54 25.12
N ALA A 692 -9.98 12.70 24.83
CA ALA A 692 -10.43 11.71 25.81
C ALA A 692 -9.31 10.72 26.19
N VAL A 693 -8.43 10.37 25.24
CA VAL A 693 -7.24 9.55 25.53
C VAL A 693 -6.19 10.34 26.32
N ALA A 694 -5.95 11.60 25.95
CA ALA A 694 -5.03 12.49 26.67
C ALA A 694 -5.45 12.70 28.14
N GLU A 695 -6.76 12.82 28.39
CA GLU A 695 -7.33 12.94 29.74
C GLU A 695 -6.96 11.74 30.62
N VAL A 696 -7.00 10.51 30.08
CA VAL A 696 -6.55 9.30 30.82
C VAL A 696 -5.11 9.45 31.28
N TYR A 697 -4.20 9.92 30.43
CA TYR A 697 -2.80 10.08 30.80
C TYR A 697 -2.52 11.36 31.61
N ALA A 698 -3.45 12.31 31.67
CA ALA A 698 -3.36 13.48 32.53
C ALA A 698 -3.89 13.24 33.96
N CYS A 699 -4.61 12.15 34.21
CA CYS A 699 -5.11 11.81 35.54
C CYS A 699 -3.97 11.52 36.53
N SER A 700 -4.20 11.83 37.81
CA SER A 700 -3.19 11.68 38.86
C SER A 700 -2.79 10.23 39.16
N ASP A 701 -3.59 9.25 38.74
CA ASP A 701 -3.34 7.81 38.87
C ASP A 701 -2.68 7.19 37.63
N ALA A 702 -2.38 7.99 36.61
CA ALA A 702 -1.91 7.50 35.32
C ALA A 702 -0.39 7.29 35.24
N HIS A 703 0.40 7.74 36.22
CA HIS A 703 1.86 7.77 36.15
C HIS A 703 2.50 6.41 35.77
N GLU A 704 2.19 5.35 36.51
CA GLU A 704 2.71 4.01 36.18
C GLU A 704 2.12 3.45 34.88
N LYS A 705 0.83 3.71 34.62
CA LYS A 705 0.15 3.26 33.41
C LYS A 705 0.80 3.86 32.17
N PHE A 706 1.06 5.16 32.19
CA PHE A 706 1.72 5.90 31.11
C PHE A 706 3.08 5.30 30.78
N VAL A 707 3.93 5.03 31.79
CA VAL A 707 5.24 4.41 31.57
C VAL A 707 5.10 3.02 30.93
N ARG A 708 4.19 2.17 31.43
CA ARG A 708 3.97 0.82 30.89
C ARG A 708 3.44 0.84 29.46
N ASP A 709 2.46 1.70 29.18
CA ASP A 709 1.85 1.82 27.86
C ASP A 709 2.84 2.43 26.85
N PHE A 710 3.65 3.41 27.26
CA PHE A 710 4.73 3.96 26.44
C PHE A 710 5.75 2.88 26.07
N VAL A 711 6.19 2.08 27.05
CA VAL A 711 7.12 0.97 26.82
C VAL A 711 6.52 -0.08 25.88
N ALA A 712 5.24 -0.44 26.05
CA ALA A 712 4.57 -1.39 25.16
C ALA A 712 4.50 -0.88 23.71
N ALA A 713 4.07 0.37 23.52
CA ALA A 713 3.99 1.00 22.20
C ALA A 713 5.38 1.18 21.56
N TRP A 714 6.40 1.53 22.35
CA TRP A 714 7.79 1.61 21.89
C TRP A 714 8.30 0.26 21.38
N VAL A 715 8.13 -0.80 22.19
CA VAL A 715 8.56 -2.16 21.83
C VAL A 715 7.86 -2.65 20.58
N LYS A 716 6.58 -2.32 20.40
CA LYS A 716 5.85 -2.61 19.16
C LYS A 716 6.56 -1.97 17.97
N VAL A 717 6.80 -0.65 17.98
CA VAL A 717 7.44 0.06 16.86
C VAL A 717 8.84 -0.48 16.55
N MET A 718 9.65 -0.74 17.59
CA MET A 718 11.01 -1.27 17.39
C MET A 718 11.03 -2.67 16.75
N ASN A 719 9.92 -3.41 16.78
CA ASN A 719 9.83 -4.78 16.29
C ASN A 719 8.92 -4.94 15.05
N LEU A 720 8.44 -3.85 14.45
CA LEU A 720 7.53 -3.91 13.28
C LEU A 720 8.14 -4.65 12.07
N ASP A 721 9.47 -4.66 11.94
CA ASP A 721 10.20 -5.30 10.85
C ASP A 721 10.88 -6.62 11.24
N ARG A 722 10.61 -7.14 12.43
CA ARG A 722 11.22 -8.37 12.98
C ARG A 722 10.56 -9.64 12.48
N PHE A 723 10.44 -9.72 11.15
CA PHE A 723 9.85 -10.85 10.45
C PHE A 723 10.71 -12.13 10.53
N ASP A 724 11.97 -12.00 10.94
CA ASP A 724 12.86 -13.12 11.28
C ASP A 724 12.43 -13.87 12.54
N LEU A 725 11.54 -13.28 13.35
CA LEU A 725 11.00 -13.89 14.57
C LEU A 725 9.60 -14.52 14.39
N LEU A 726 9.04 -14.48 13.17
CA LEU A 726 7.73 -15.05 12.83
C LEU A 726 7.70 -16.58 12.77
#